data_AF-A0A0Q9MX29-F1
#
_entry.id   AF-A0A0Q9MX29-F1
#
_cell.length_a   1.000
_cell.length_b   1.000
_cell.length_c   1.000
_cell.angle_alpha   90.00
_cell.angle_beta   90.00
_cell.angle_gamma   90.00
#
_symmetry.space_group_name_H-M   'P 1'
#
loop_
_entity.id
_entity.type
_entity.pdbx_description
1 polymer ?
#
loop_
_entity_poly.entity_id
_entity_poly.type
_entity_poly.pdbx_seq_one_letter_code
_entity_poly.pdbx_strand_id
1 'polypeptide(L)'
;MKTHTYLRKLIVLTLVVGAFPVLILGWYSYTYSSHTVLEKVNESNAQILRQTQLRVEQTLKTIDYTASQLLNTPLMASAIGKRLTITDAELINDLYDNLLGIQTFELGIKDVFLYSLENDWLINNSGFNEYSHVKMKDLLREFATMQPGSKWVSMDLSERYDAESLVVSNNYTIMNVKKWPINSLKPQGMMAVLLSGKETNNLIDLEDDNMGQMYIVDEMNKLVAHRDRTLIGQDMSQEVFIRHIAESSEPTGLFKSKVQDEDMSISYRKSAYNGWTYVSVLPISEMTKRAKSIAWTSLWVSVIALCTSVIIAVLGTRSVYRPVRSIYRSLADAKTSREAKDELGVISEGIQSLLSNQSRMQFQLEGQQEHMTELLVRKMLTGEAKSSEIQERLQYYGYTLEWDKMRVLLFQIDDLAESRFDEKDRDLLLFAISNIVSELVPSQERLAPIVFQDAVLLIAGTQTGSEEAFKNKVFDMAVAIQEAVKGYLSVEASVGISRSFTHWMDAEQGYAECVVALKYRVQLGREAALFIEDVQPKKGKESQYPKEAAAQLIDAIQSSDKTRAHESLATFIENASKSVDNHNDYQLSLVRLLVDLIRLLQDSGISLYALNQKERSLFDELLHLHAAREIEAWFYEQIVEPSIGLLEERRDTQFRTISDEVKRLIEEAFDTDLTLEKCAARINYHPQYISRVFRQETGINFAEYLAQYRLDIAKRWLRETNMTVTDIAEKLKYNNPANFIRYFRKMEGITPGQYRGKPEK
;
A
#
# COMPACT_ATOMS: atom_id res chain seq x y z
N MET A 1 -54.17 44.10 8.91
CA MET A 1 -53.50 42.94 8.28
C MET A 1 -51.98 43.16 8.08
N LYS A 2 -51.26 43.69 9.09
CA LYS A 2 -49.81 44.00 9.03
C LYS A 2 -49.09 43.56 10.33
N THR A 3 -49.18 42.27 10.70
CA THR A 3 -48.65 41.73 11.97
C THR A 3 -47.74 40.51 11.77
N HIS A 4 -46.93 40.47 10.70
CA HIS A 4 -46.06 39.32 10.40
C HIS A 4 -44.64 39.72 9.96
N THR A 5 -44.17 40.91 10.34
CA THR A 5 -42.88 41.43 9.87
C THR A 5 -41.71 40.67 10.48
N TYR A 6 -41.75 40.38 11.79
CA TYR A 6 -40.71 39.62 12.48
C TYR A 6 -40.69 38.13 12.08
N LEU A 7 -41.87 37.51 11.99
CA LEU A 7 -42.01 36.13 11.49
C LEU A 7 -41.40 35.95 10.09
N ARG A 8 -41.61 36.91 9.19
CA ARG A 8 -41.00 36.88 7.85
C ARG A 8 -39.47 37.02 7.90
N LYS A 9 -38.94 37.92 8.74
CA LYS A 9 -37.49 38.06 8.93
C LYS A 9 -36.87 36.76 9.46
N LEU A 10 -37.53 36.06 10.38
CA LEU A 10 -37.04 34.81 10.98
C LEU A 10 -37.08 33.64 9.97
N ILE A 11 -38.13 33.55 9.14
CA ILE A 11 -38.18 32.58 8.04
C ILE A 11 -37.09 32.85 7.01
N VAL A 12 -36.88 34.12 6.64
CA VAL A 12 -35.80 34.48 5.69
C VAL A 12 -34.43 34.15 6.28
N LEU A 13 -34.17 34.47 7.55
CA LEU A 13 -32.92 34.16 8.22
C LEU A 13 -32.65 32.65 8.26
N THR A 14 -33.65 31.85 8.65
CA THR A 14 -33.51 30.38 8.71
C THR A 14 -33.33 29.75 7.33
N LEU A 15 -33.99 30.28 6.30
CA LEU A 15 -33.83 29.83 4.92
C LEU A 15 -32.44 30.20 4.38
N VAL A 16 -31.92 31.39 4.68
CA VAL A 16 -30.54 31.78 4.31
C VAL A 16 -29.52 30.89 5.01
N VAL A 17 -29.65 30.66 6.33
CA VAL A 17 -28.73 29.81 7.10
C VAL A 17 -28.78 28.35 6.63
N GLY A 18 -29.94 27.85 6.21
CA GLY A 18 -30.07 26.47 5.72
C GLY A 18 -29.69 26.28 4.26
N ALA A 19 -30.05 27.21 3.38
CA ALA A 19 -29.78 27.09 1.95
C ALA A 19 -28.34 27.44 1.58
N PHE A 20 -27.71 28.39 2.29
CA PHE A 20 -26.37 28.86 1.95
C PHE A 20 -25.29 27.77 2.05
N PRO A 21 -25.20 26.97 3.14
CA PRO A 21 -24.23 25.87 3.22
C PRO A 21 -24.50 24.79 2.18
N VAL A 22 -25.77 24.47 1.90
CA VAL A 22 -26.15 23.44 0.92
C VAL A 22 -25.74 23.83 -0.50
N LEU A 23 -25.93 25.10 -0.86
CA LEU A 23 -25.51 25.64 -2.17
C LEU A 23 -23.99 25.68 -2.30
N ILE A 24 -23.28 26.08 -1.24
CA ILE A 24 -21.81 26.08 -1.23
C ILE A 24 -21.27 24.66 -1.34
N LEU A 25 -21.79 23.72 -0.55
CA LEU A 25 -21.38 22.32 -0.58
C LEU A 25 -21.70 21.67 -1.94
N GLY A 26 -22.87 21.98 -2.52
CA GLY A 26 -23.24 21.49 -3.85
C GLY A 26 -22.32 22.02 -4.94
N TRP A 27 -22.02 23.32 -4.92
CA TRP A 27 -21.08 23.94 -5.86
C TRP A 27 -19.66 23.37 -5.70
N TYR A 28 -19.16 23.29 -4.46
CA TYR A 28 -17.85 22.72 -4.15
C TYR A 28 -17.75 21.25 -4.56
N SER A 29 -18.77 20.43 -4.25
CA SER A 29 -18.84 19.02 -4.63
C SER A 29 -18.79 18.86 -6.15
N TYR A 30 -19.49 19.71 -6.90
CA TYR A 30 -19.46 19.71 -8.35
C TYR A 30 -18.07 20.03 -8.91
N THR A 31 -17.47 21.15 -8.45
CA THR A 31 -16.15 21.58 -8.93
C THR A 31 -15.06 20.57 -8.56
N TYR A 32 -15.09 20.04 -7.33
CA TYR A 32 -14.13 19.07 -6.83
C TYR A 32 -14.26 17.74 -7.60
N SER A 33 -15.47 17.18 -7.69
CA SER A 33 -15.70 15.90 -8.37
C SER A 33 -15.34 15.97 -9.85
N SER A 34 -15.65 17.09 -10.53
CA SER A 34 -15.29 17.25 -11.93
C SER A 34 -13.78 17.30 -12.15
N HIS A 35 -13.04 17.98 -11.26
CA HIS A 35 -11.57 18.05 -11.36
C HIS A 35 -10.94 16.69 -11.06
N THR A 36 -11.30 16.06 -9.94
CA THR A 36 -10.74 14.77 -9.52
C THR A 36 -11.04 13.65 -10.51
N VAL A 37 -12.23 13.61 -11.10
CA VAL A 37 -12.55 12.62 -12.14
C VAL A 37 -11.70 12.83 -13.39
N LEU A 38 -11.53 14.08 -13.83
CA LEU A 38 -10.73 14.39 -15.01
C LEU A 38 -9.25 14.05 -14.80
N GLU A 39 -8.71 14.37 -13.62
CA GLU A 39 -7.34 14.05 -13.22
C GLU A 39 -7.11 12.53 -13.12
N LYS A 40 -7.98 11.79 -12.42
CA LYS A 40 -7.89 10.32 -12.32
C LYS A 40 -8.00 9.62 -13.67
N VAL A 41 -8.87 10.09 -14.57
CA VAL A 41 -8.98 9.51 -15.92
C VAL A 41 -7.71 9.78 -16.73
N ASN A 42 -7.12 10.98 -16.62
CA ASN A 42 -5.85 11.28 -17.28
C ASN A 42 -4.70 10.42 -16.74
N GLU A 43 -4.58 10.26 -15.42
CA GLU A 43 -3.57 9.40 -14.80
C GLU A 43 -3.74 7.93 -15.21
N SER A 44 -4.98 7.43 -15.16
CA SER A 44 -5.31 6.07 -15.58
C SER A 44 -4.95 5.84 -17.05
N ASN A 45 -5.31 6.77 -17.94
CA ASN A 45 -4.96 6.69 -19.37
C ASN A 45 -3.44 6.75 -19.59
N ALA A 46 -2.72 7.61 -18.87
CA ALA A 46 -1.26 7.68 -18.97
C ALA A 46 -0.60 6.36 -18.53
N GLN A 47 -1.14 5.71 -17.49
CA GLN A 47 -0.68 4.41 -17.03
C GLN A 47 -0.95 3.30 -18.05
N ILE A 48 -2.15 3.28 -18.65
CA ILE A 48 -2.50 2.34 -19.71
C ILE A 48 -1.57 2.51 -20.90
N LEU A 49 -1.37 3.75 -21.37
CA LEU A 49 -0.50 4.03 -22.50
C LEU A 49 0.95 3.57 -22.23
N ARG A 50 1.41 3.74 -20.99
CA ARG A 50 2.69 3.21 -20.53
C ARG A 50 2.73 1.68 -20.53
N GLN A 51 1.68 1.01 -20.04
CA GLN A 51 1.59 -0.45 -20.03
C GLN A 51 1.57 -1.03 -21.45
N THR A 52 0.77 -0.44 -22.35
CA THR A 52 0.72 -0.81 -23.77
C THR A 52 2.09 -0.63 -24.42
N GLN A 53 2.76 0.51 -24.21
CA GLN A 53 4.11 0.73 -24.72
C GLN A 53 5.09 -0.33 -24.20
N LEU A 54 5.09 -0.60 -22.91
CA LEU A 54 5.99 -1.61 -22.32
C LEU A 54 5.71 -3.02 -22.86
N ARG A 55 4.44 -3.39 -23.02
CA ARG A 55 4.04 -4.69 -23.58
C ARG A 55 4.53 -4.83 -25.02
N VAL A 56 4.23 -3.85 -25.88
CA VAL A 56 4.67 -3.84 -27.29
C VAL A 56 6.19 -3.83 -27.37
N GLU A 57 6.88 -2.96 -26.63
CA GLU A 57 8.35 -2.94 -26.61
C GLU A 57 8.96 -4.24 -26.12
N GLN A 58 8.37 -4.89 -25.11
CA GLN A 58 8.86 -6.18 -24.63
C GLN A 58 8.73 -7.25 -25.71
N THR A 59 7.59 -7.33 -26.40
CA THR A 59 7.40 -8.25 -27.52
C THR A 59 8.44 -8.00 -28.61
N LEU A 60 8.61 -6.74 -29.04
CA LEU A 60 9.60 -6.37 -30.05
C LEU A 60 11.03 -6.71 -29.58
N LYS A 61 11.41 -6.38 -28.34
CA LYS A 61 12.73 -6.72 -27.78
C LYS A 61 12.96 -8.23 -27.72
N THR A 62 11.94 -9.01 -27.37
CA THR A 62 12.02 -10.47 -27.37
C THR A 62 12.26 -11.01 -28.78
N ILE A 63 11.51 -10.54 -29.79
CA ILE A 63 11.71 -10.93 -31.19
C ILE A 63 13.13 -10.54 -31.66
N ASP A 64 13.54 -9.31 -31.36
CA ASP A 64 14.85 -8.76 -31.71
C ASP A 64 16.00 -9.54 -31.06
N TYR A 65 15.85 -9.94 -29.79
CA TYR A 65 16.83 -10.75 -29.06
C TYR A 65 16.89 -12.18 -29.62
N THR A 66 15.75 -12.84 -29.80
CA THR A 66 15.68 -14.22 -30.30
C THR A 66 16.25 -14.32 -31.71
N ALA A 67 15.92 -13.37 -32.59
CA ALA A 67 16.50 -13.30 -33.93
C ALA A 67 18.02 -13.07 -33.89
N SER A 68 18.52 -12.25 -32.94
CA SER A 68 19.97 -12.04 -32.75
C SER A 68 20.67 -13.32 -32.29
N GLN A 69 20.06 -14.06 -31.36
CA GLN A 69 20.60 -15.32 -30.86
C GLN A 69 20.69 -16.35 -31.99
N LEU A 70 19.62 -16.48 -32.77
CA LEU A 70 19.59 -17.42 -33.88
C LEU A 70 20.62 -17.07 -34.95
N LEU A 71 20.66 -15.81 -35.39
CA LEU A 71 21.57 -15.35 -36.43
C LEU A 71 23.05 -15.53 -36.07
N ASN A 72 23.38 -15.56 -34.78
CA ASN A 72 24.75 -15.77 -34.28
C ASN A 72 25.07 -17.24 -33.95
N THR A 73 24.16 -18.18 -34.20
CA THR A 73 24.48 -19.60 -34.04
C THR A 73 25.56 -20.05 -35.04
N PRO A 74 26.41 -21.03 -34.69
CA PRO A 74 27.42 -21.57 -35.61
C PRO A 74 26.83 -22.07 -36.93
N LEU A 75 25.62 -22.63 -36.88
CA LEU A 75 24.88 -23.10 -38.05
C LEU A 75 24.59 -21.96 -39.04
N MET A 76 23.97 -20.87 -38.55
CA MET A 76 23.62 -19.70 -39.37
C MET A 76 24.86 -19.00 -39.90
N ALA A 77 25.86 -18.79 -39.05
CA ALA A 77 27.13 -18.17 -39.41
C ALA A 77 27.88 -18.95 -40.51
N SER A 78 27.93 -20.28 -40.40
CA SER A 78 28.56 -21.15 -41.40
C SER A 78 27.78 -21.15 -42.72
N ALA A 79 26.44 -21.19 -42.64
CA ALA A 79 25.58 -21.20 -43.82
C ALA A 79 25.72 -19.92 -44.65
N ILE A 80 25.66 -18.73 -44.03
CA ILE A 80 25.66 -17.43 -44.73
C ILE A 80 26.89 -17.27 -45.65
N GLY A 81 28.06 -17.70 -45.19
CA GLY A 81 29.32 -17.63 -45.96
C GLY A 81 29.45 -18.70 -47.06
N LYS A 82 28.55 -19.69 -47.11
CA LYS A 82 28.58 -20.80 -48.07
C LYS A 82 27.61 -20.54 -49.23
N ARG A 83 28.02 -20.92 -50.44
CA ARG A 83 27.10 -21.08 -51.57
C ARG A 83 26.32 -22.38 -51.38
N LEU A 84 25.05 -22.27 -51.03
CA LEU A 84 24.16 -23.41 -50.86
C LEU A 84 23.61 -23.87 -52.21
N THR A 85 23.54 -25.18 -52.41
CA THR A 85 22.98 -25.83 -53.60
C THR A 85 22.07 -26.97 -53.17
N ILE A 86 21.35 -27.58 -54.13
CA ILE A 86 20.44 -28.71 -53.86
C ILE A 86 21.15 -29.90 -53.18
N THR A 87 22.47 -30.04 -53.35
CA THR A 87 23.26 -31.10 -52.69
C THR A 87 23.50 -30.87 -51.20
N ASP A 88 23.23 -29.65 -50.68
CA ASP A 88 23.36 -29.29 -49.27
C ASP A 88 22.04 -29.50 -48.49
N ALA A 89 21.22 -30.46 -48.90
CA ALA A 89 19.86 -30.65 -48.38
C ALA A 89 19.76 -30.78 -46.85
N GLU A 90 20.73 -31.44 -46.21
CA GLU A 90 20.79 -31.58 -44.75
C GLU A 90 20.95 -30.22 -44.06
N LEU A 91 21.89 -29.40 -44.53
CA LEU A 91 22.11 -28.05 -44.01
C LEU A 91 20.90 -27.14 -44.28
N ILE A 92 20.27 -27.27 -45.45
CA ILE A 92 19.04 -26.51 -45.78
C ILE A 92 17.89 -26.88 -44.85
N ASN A 93 17.70 -28.16 -44.56
CA ASN A 93 16.68 -28.61 -43.61
C ASN A 93 16.97 -28.14 -42.18
N ASP A 94 18.23 -28.23 -41.73
CA ASP A 94 18.62 -27.73 -40.41
C ASP A 94 18.34 -26.23 -40.27
N LEU A 95 18.63 -25.43 -41.30
CA LEU A 95 18.32 -24.00 -41.32
C LEU A 95 16.81 -23.77 -41.27
N TYR A 96 16.04 -24.53 -42.03
CA TYR A 96 14.59 -24.44 -42.07
C TYR A 96 13.96 -24.76 -40.70
N ASP A 97 14.36 -25.86 -40.06
CA ASP A 97 13.87 -26.27 -38.74
C ASP A 97 14.19 -25.22 -37.66
N ASN A 98 15.37 -24.61 -37.75
CA ASN A 98 15.79 -23.55 -36.85
C ASN A 98 15.00 -22.23 -37.05
N LEU A 99 14.62 -21.91 -38.29
CA LEU A 99 13.78 -20.74 -38.60
C LEU A 99 12.32 -20.96 -38.16
N LEU A 100 11.78 -22.18 -38.35
CA LEU A 100 10.48 -22.57 -37.83
C LEU A 100 10.43 -22.48 -36.30
N GLY A 101 11.53 -22.77 -35.60
CA GLY A 101 11.62 -22.69 -34.14
C GLY A 101 11.38 -21.29 -33.56
N ILE A 102 11.53 -20.22 -34.35
CA ILE A 102 11.21 -18.84 -33.93
C ILE A 102 9.75 -18.47 -34.20
N GLN A 103 9.09 -19.12 -35.16
CA GLN A 103 7.67 -18.85 -35.45
C GLN A 103 6.81 -19.22 -34.25
N THR A 104 6.38 -18.20 -33.52
CA THR A 104 5.42 -18.33 -32.44
C THR A 104 4.22 -17.47 -32.78
N PHE A 105 3.05 -18.10 -32.90
CA PHE A 105 1.80 -17.43 -33.19
C PHE A 105 1.48 -16.34 -32.14
N GLU A 106 1.91 -16.56 -30.89
CA GLU A 106 1.77 -15.61 -29.79
C GLU A 106 2.59 -14.32 -29.98
N LEU A 107 3.73 -14.36 -30.68
CA LEU A 107 4.54 -13.19 -30.98
C LEU A 107 4.11 -12.49 -32.28
N GLY A 108 3.13 -13.04 -33.02
CA GLY A 108 2.65 -12.48 -34.30
C GLY A 108 3.67 -12.55 -35.43
N ILE A 109 4.61 -13.51 -35.36
CA ILE A 109 5.64 -13.73 -36.39
C ILE A 109 5.02 -14.55 -37.52
N LYS A 110 4.91 -13.91 -38.69
CA LYS A 110 4.34 -14.52 -39.89
C LYS A 110 5.38 -15.27 -40.70
N ASP A 111 6.56 -14.68 -40.89
CA ASP A 111 7.64 -15.29 -41.67
C ASP A 111 9.01 -14.81 -41.16
N VAL A 112 10.05 -15.59 -41.45
CA VAL A 112 11.44 -15.27 -41.11
C VAL A 112 12.28 -15.56 -42.34
N PHE A 113 12.91 -14.53 -42.87
CA PHE A 113 13.77 -14.62 -44.03
C PHE A 113 15.23 -14.62 -43.58
N LEU A 114 16.02 -15.52 -44.14
CA LEU A 114 17.48 -15.49 -44.04
C LEU A 114 18.06 -15.38 -45.45
N TYR A 115 18.97 -14.43 -45.64
CA TYR A 115 19.56 -14.08 -46.92
C TYR A 115 21.08 -14.07 -46.86
N SER A 116 21.73 -14.63 -47.87
CA SER A 116 23.17 -14.45 -48.12
C SER A 116 23.40 -13.40 -49.20
N LEU A 117 24.01 -12.27 -48.82
CA LEU A 117 24.30 -11.15 -49.73
C LEU A 117 25.41 -11.47 -50.73
N GLU A 118 26.36 -12.31 -50.34
CA GLU A 118 27.48 -12.71 -51.21
C GLU A 118 27.11 -13.86 -52.15
N ASN A 119 26.25 -14.77 -51.71
CA ASN A 119 25.95 -16.02 -52.43
C ASN A 119 24.55 -16.07 -53.09
N ASP A 120 23.76 -14.99 -53.01
CA ASP A 120 22.49 -14.81 -53.73
C ASP A 120 21.43 -15.91 -53.48
N TRP A 121 21.34 -16.43 -52.25
CA TRP A 121 20.30 -17.37 -51.85
C TRP A 121 19.45 -16.84 -50.68
N LEU A 122 18.20 -17.30 -50.64
CA LEU A 122 17.21 -16.95 -49.61
C LEU A 122 16.53 -18.23 -49.10
N ILE A 123 16.31 -18.29 -47.80
CA ILE A 123 15.47 -19.31 -47.16
C ILE A 123 14.44 -18.63 -46.26
N ASN A 124 13.22 -19.15 -46.28
CA ASN A 124 12.14 -18.73 -45.39
C ASN A 124 11.29 -19.94 -44.96
N ASN A 125 10.17 -19.69 -44.28
CA ASN A 125 9.29 -20.77 -43.81
C ASN A 125 8.47 -21.43 -44.94
N SER A 126 8.64 -21.02 -46.19
CA SER A 126 8.07 -21.69 -47.37
C SER A 126 9.11 -22.53 -48.14
N GLY A 127 10.39 -22.46 -47.76
CA GLY A 127 11.46 -23.27 -48.32
C GLY A 127 12.68 -22.46 -48.78
N PHE A 128 13.63 -23.17 -49.40
CA PHE A 128 14.86 -22.60 -49.96
C PHE A 128 14.66 -22.23 -51.42
N ASN A 129 15.07 -21.02 -51.79
CA ASN A 129 15.03 -20.53 -53.17
C ASN A 129 16.35 -19.84 -53.57
N GLU A 130 16.91 -20.19 -54.72
CA GLU A 130 17.93 -19.37 -55.40
C GLU A 130 17.22 -18.15 -56.01
N TYR A 131 17.37 -16.97 -55.39
CA TYR A 131 16.50 -15.83 -55.70
C TYR A 131 17.22 -14.76 -56.52
N SER A 132 16.67 -14.43 -57.70
CA SER A 132 17.27 -13.47 -58.65
C SER A 132 16.33 -12.31 -59.04
N HIS A 133 15.26 -12.05 -58.28
CA HIS A 133 14.39 -10.90 -58.54
C HIS A 133 15.05 -9.56 -58.21
N VAL A 134 15.12 -8.67 -59.22
CA VAL A 134 15.76 -7.34 -59.13
C VAL A 134 15.20 -6.48 -57.99
N LYS A 135 13.86 -6.42 -57.84
CA LYS A 135 13.20 -5.60 -56.79
C LYS A 135 13.53 -6.04 -55.36
N MET A 136 13.77 -7.33 -55.12
CA MET A 136 14.16 -7.83 -53.80
C MET A 136 15.63 -7.50 -53.52
N LYS A 137 16.50 -7.63 -54.53
CA LYS A 137 17.91 -7.23 -54.42
C LYS A 137 18.05 -5.74 -54.10
N ASP A 138 17.20 -4.88 -54.66
CA ASP A 138 17.22 -3.45 -54.37
C ASP A 138 16.80 -3.13 -52.92
N LEU A 139 15.75 -3.78 -52.41
CA LEU A 139 15.33 -3.64 -51.00
C LEU A 139 16.39 -4.15 -50.03
N LEU A 140 16.98 -5.31 -50.31
CA LEU A 140 18.03 -5.88 -49.47
C LEU A 140 19.28 -4.99 -49.48
N ARG A 141 19.59 -4.34 -50.61
CA ARG A 141 20.65 -3.31 -50.66
C ARG A 141 20.30 -2.08 -49.84
N GLU A 142 19.06 -1.60 -49.91
CA GLU A 142 18.57 -0.50 -49.08
C GLU A 142 18.80 -0.82 -47.59
N PHE A 143 18.33 -1.99 -47.13
CA PHE A 143 18.53 -2.47 -45.76
C PHE A 143 20.00 -2.68 -45.39
N ALA A 144 20.81 -3.21 -46.31
CA ALA A 144 22.25 -3.40 -46.08
C ALA A 144 22.99 -2.08 -45.85
N THR A 145 22.45 -0.94 -46.30
CA THR A 145 23.03 0.40 -46.04
C THR A 145 22.51 1.09 -44.77
N MET A 146 21.41 0.62 -44.17
CA MET A 146 20.80 1.27 -42.99
C MET A 146 21.68 1.20 -41.73
N GLN A 147 21.72 2.24 -40.92
CA GLN A 147 22.35 2.22 -39.59
C GLN A 147 21.26 2.49 -38.54
N PRO A 148 21.19 1.74 -37.42
CA PRO A 148 22.07 0.66 -36.96
C PRO A 148 21.82 -0.70 -37.64
N GLY A 149 22.68 -1.69 -37.38
CA GLY A 149 22.62 -3.04 -37.98
C GLY A 149 21.47 -3.95 -37.52
N SER A 150 20.59 -3.45 -36.65
CA SER A 150 19.30 -4.03 -36.27
C SER A 150 18.27 -2.91 -36.23
N LYS A 151 17.24 -2.95 -37.08
CA LYS A 151 16.23 -1.90 -37.13
C LYS A 151 14.83 -2.47 -37.37
N TRP A 152 13.84 -1.86 -36.71
CA TRP A 152 12.42 -2.05 -37.02
C TRP A 152 12.03 -1.14 -38.18
N VAL A 153 11.47 -1.73 -39.23
CA VAL A 153 11.02 -1.03 -40.44
C VAL A 153 9.57 -1.38 -40.70
N SER A 154 8.80 -0.40 -41.11
CA SER A 154 7.39 -0.53 -41.42
C SER A 154 7.16 -0.04 -42.85
N MET A 155 6.59 -0.89 -43.70
CA MET A 155 6.43 -0.57 -45.12
C MET A 155 5.28 -1.33 -45.77
N ASP A 156 4.76 -0.77 -46.86
CA ASP A 156 3.82 -1.46 -47.72
C ASP A 156 4.59 -2.32 -48.75
N LEU A 157 4.39 -3.63 -48.66
CA LEU A 157 4.99 -4.61 -49.57
C LEU A 157 4.13 -4.85 -50.81
N SER A 158 2.86 -4.42 -50.83
CA SER A 158 1.92 -4.68 -51.94
C SER A 158 2.24 -3.90 -53.21
N GLU A 159 2.69 -2.64 -53.07
CA GLU A 159 3.09 -1.81 -54.23
C GLU A 159 4.46 -2.19 -54.80
N ARG A 160 5.30 -2.86 -54.01
CA ARG A 160 6.71 -3.13 -54.34
C ARG A 160 6.97 -4.55 -54.85
N TYR A 161 6.02 -5.49 -54.71
CA TYR A 161 6.22 -6.93 -55.03
C TYR A 161 5.02 -7.58 -55.72
N ASP A 162 5.27 -8.63 -56.51
CA ASP A 162 4.21 -9.51 -57.04
C ASP A 162 3.68 -10.39 -55.90
N ALA A 163 2.37 -10.35 -55.68
CA ALA A 163 1.67 -10.99 -54.56
C ALA A 163 1.79 -12.53 -54.51
N GLU A 164 2.36 -13.16 -55.54
CA GLU A 164 2.56 -14.61 -55.60
C GLU A 164 3.85 -15.09 -54.91
N SER A 165 4.85 -14.22 -54.72
CA SER A 165 6.19 -14.66 -54.31
C SER A 165 6.52 -14.43 -52.83
N LEU A 166 5.79 -13.53 -52.19
CA LEU A 166 5.72 -13.35 -50.74
C LEU A 166 4.28 -13.69 -50.39
N VAL A 167 4.04 -14.58 -49.42
CA VAL A 167 2.68 -14.87 -48.90
C VAL A 167 2.17 -13.65 -48.11
N VAL A 168 2.08 -12.49 -48.74
CA VAL A 168 1.72 -11.19 -48.16
C VAL A 168 0.57 -10.65 -49.00
N SER A 169 -0.60 -11.25 -48.81
CA SER A 169 -1.85 -10.64 -49.25
C SER A 169 -1.98 -9.29 -48.56
N ASN A 170 -2.04 -8.21 -49.37
CA ASN A 170 -2.30 -6.81 -49.02
C ASN A 170 -2.25 -6.50 -47.53
N ASN A 171 -1.15 -5.93 -47.01
CA ASN A 171 -1.15 -5.14 -45.78
C ASN A 171 0.21 -4.49 -45.53
N TYR A 172 0.17 -3.30 -44.91
CA TYR A 172 1.30 -2.65 -44.28
C TYR A 172 1.94 -3.60 -43.24
N THR A 173 3.23 -3.83 -43.37
CA THR A 173 3.94 -4.90 -42.67
C THR A 173 5.11 -4.35 -41.86
N ILE A 174 5.33 -4.93 -40.68
CA ILE A 174 6.42 -4.53 -39.76
C ILE A 174 7.50 -5.62 -39.81
N MET A 175 8.75 -5.21 -39.95
CA MET A 175 9.90 -6.10 -40.10
C MET A 175 10.99 -5.73 -39.13
N ASN A 176 11.57 -6.72 -38.46
CA ASN A 176 12.87 -6.56 -37.80
C ASN A 176 13.95 -7.02 -38.78
N VAL A 177 14.77 -6.09 -39.24
CA VAL A 177 15.86 -6.38 -40.19
C VAL A 177 17.19 -6.35 -39.47
N LYS A 178 17.93 -7.44 -39.59
CA LYS A 178 19.24 -7.66 -38.97
C LYS A 178 20.31 -7.97 -39.99
N LYS A 179 21.48 -7.38 -39.79
CA LYS A 179 22.68 -7.66 -40.56
C LYS A 179 23.50 -8.74 -39.90
N TRP A 180 24.26 -9.48 -40.70
CA TRP A 180 25.28 -10.39 -40.22
C TRP A 180 26.59 -10.18 -40.98
N PRO A 181 27.71 -9.92 -40.29
CA PRO A 181 27.80 -9.57 -38.87
C PRO A 181 27.06 -8.25 -38.54
N ILE A 182 26.42 -8.16 -37.37
CA ILE A 182 25.49 -7.07 -36.99
C ILE A 182 26.11 -5.67 -37.15
N ASN A 183 27.38 -5.50 -36.80
CA ASN A 183 28.06 -4.20 -36.85
C ASN A 183 28.93 -4.01 -38.10
N SER A 184 28.78 -4.85 -39.14
CA SER A 184 29.60 -4.74 -40.36
C SER A 184 29.07 -3.64 -41.29
N LEU A 185 29.98 -2.82 -41.80
CA LEU A 185 29.72 -1.90 -42.93
C LEU A 185 29.52 -2.64 -44.26
N LYS A 186 29.94 -3.90 -44.34
CA LYS A 186 29.73 -4.81 -45.47
C LYS A 186 29.12 -6.11 -44.93
N PRO A 187 27.80 -6.16 -44.71
CA PRO A 187 27.16 -7.36 -44.22
C PRO A 187 27.24 -8.48 -45.27
N GLN A 188 27.50 -9.70 -44.81
CA GLN A 188 27.58 -10.91 -45.63
C GLN A 188 26.23 -11.62 -45.73
N GLY A 189 25.37 -11.42 -44.72
CA GLY A 189 24.00 -11.91 -44.72
C GLY A 189 23.07 -10.98 -43.99
N MET A 190 21.78 -11.28 -44.09
CA MET A 190 20.72 -10.58 -43.37
C MET A 190 19.63 -11.53 -42.94
N MET A 191 18.97 -11.19 -41.85
CA MET A 191 17.74 -11.85 -41.40
C MET A 191 16.64 -10.81 -41.30
N ALA A 192 15.45 -11.14 -41.77
CA ALA A 192 14.27 -10.28 -41.64
C ALA A 192 13.13 -11.07 -41.00
N VAL A 193 12.69 -10.65 -39.82
CA VAL A 193 11.53 -11.23 -39.13
C VAL A 193 10.29 -10.40 -39.48
N LEU A 194 9.32 -11.03 -40.12
CA LEU A 194 8.09 -10.40 -40.60
C LEU A 194 6.97 -10.55 -39.57
N LEU A 195 6.42 -9.43 -39.12
CA LEU A 195 5.23 -9.37 -38.28
C LEU A 195 4.02 -8.98 -39.10
N SER A 196 2.91 -9.71 -38.93
CA SER A 196 1.65 -9.37 -39.57
C SER A 196 1.03 -8.13 -38.93
N GLY A 197 0.75 -7.09 -39.71
CA GLY A 197 0.02 -5.90 -39.24
C GLY A 197 -1.35 -6.22 -38.61
N LYS A 198 -1.94 -7.35 -38.98
CA LYS A 198 -3.21 -7.84 -38.42
C LYS A 198 -3.05 -8.47 -37.02
N GLU A 199 -1.90 -9.09 -36.75
CA GLU A 199 -1.58 -9.77 -35.48
C GLU A 199 -0.91 -8.80 -34.49
N THR A 200 -0.17 -7.79 -34.97
CA THR A 200 0.35 -6.72 -34.11
C THR A 200 -0.76 -5.95 -33.41
N ASN A 201 -1.97 -5.94 -33.95
CA ASN A 201 -3.13 -5.35 -33.26
C ASN A 201 -3.59 -6.18 -32.05
N ASN A 202 -3.30 -7.49 -32.00
CA ASN A 202 -3.60 -8.33 -30.83
C ASN A 202 -2.61 -8.07 -29.68
N LEU A 203 -1.47 -7.42 -29.94
CA LEU A 203 -0.54 -6.96 -28.90
C LEU A 203 -1.10 -5.77 -28.11
N ILE A 204 -2.22 -5.20 -28.58
CA ILE A 204 -2.89 -4.05 -27.99
C ILE A 204 -4.26 -4.53 -27.50
N ASP A 205 -4.44 -4.55 -26.18
CA ASP A 205 -5.76 -4.77 -25.55
C ASP A 205 -6.66 -3.57 -25.90
N LEU A 206 -7.44 -3.69 -26.98
CA LEU A 206 -8.36 -2.65 -27.46
C LEU A 206 -9.82 -2.94 -27.09
N GLU A 207 -10.08 -3.95 -26.25
CA GLU A 207 -11.44 -4.43 -25.95
C GLU A 207 -12.18 -3.66 -24.84
N ASP A 208 -11.52 -2.78 -24.10
CA ASP A 208 -12.21 -1.98 -23.08
C ASP A 208 -12.83 -0.73 -23.72
N ASP A 209 -14.15 -0.74 -23.91
CA ASP A 209 -14.93 0.37 -24.46
C ASP A 209 -14.86 1.67 -23.63
N ASN A 210 -14.25 1.64 -22.44
CA ASN A 210 -13.94 2.87 -21.68
C ASN A 210 -12.63 3.55 -22.11
N MET A 211 -11.86 2.93 -23.01
CA MET A 211 -10.56 3.41 -23.46
C MET A 211 -10.77 4.29 -24.70
N GLY A 212 -10.16 5.48 -24.70
CA GLY A 212 -10.13 6.32 -25.90
C GLY A 212 -9.48 5.60 -27.08
N GLN A 213 -9.64 6.13 -28.29
CA GLN A 213 -9.05 5.54 -29.49
C GLN A 213 -7.52 5.60 -29.38
N MET A 214 -6.88 4.43 -29.45
CA MET A 214 -5.42 4.28 -29.36
C MET A 214 -4.82 4.18 -30.76
N TYR A 215 -3.79 4.99 -31.00
CA TYR A 215 -3.00 5.01 -32.23
C TYR A 215 -1.55 4.70 -31.89
N ILE A 216 -0.95 3.79 -32.65
CA ILE A 216 0.51 3.62 -32.67
C ILE A 216 0.98 4.04 -34.05
N VAL A 217 1.90 5.01 -34.10
CA VAL A 217 2.49 5.47 -35.35
C VAL A 217 4.01 5.26 -35.34
N ASP A 218 4.59 4.99 -36.51
CA ASP A 218 6.02 4.79 -36.68
C ASP A 218 6.81 6.12 -36.74
N GLU A 219 8.12 6.04 -36.97
CA GLU A 219 9.01 7.20 -37.15
C GLU A 219 8.59 8.12 -38.33
N MET A 220 7.81 7.60 -39.29
CA MET A 220 7.31 8.32 -40.46
C MET A 220 5.86 8.79 -40.29
N ASN A 221 5.31 8.72 -39.08
CA ASN A 221 3.91 9.01 -38.75
C ASN A 221 2.88 8.15 -39.52
N LYS A 222 3.26 6.96 -39.95
CA LYS A 222 2.35 5.98 -40.55
C LYS A 222 1.71 5.15 -39.46
N LEU A 223 0.43 4.81 -39.64
CA LEU A 223 -0.32 4.06 -38.63
C LEU A 223 0.13 2.59 -38.60
N VAL A 224 0.67 2.15 -37.46
CA VAL A 224 1.16 0.79 -37.23
C VAL A 224 0.06 -0.09 -36.65
N ALA A 225 -0.74 0.46 -35.74
CA ALA A 225 -1.82 -0.28 -35.11
C ALA A 225 -2.94 0.63 -34.59
N HIS A 226 -4.17 0.14 -34.70
CA HIS A 226 -5.41 0.86 -34.40
C HIS A 226 -6.61 -0.10 -34.32
N ARG A 227 -7.68 0.29 -33.60
CA ARG A 227 -8.91 -0.53 -33.46
C ARG A 227 -9.53 -0.84 -34.82
N ASP A 228 -9.64 0.16 -35.67
CA ASP A 228 -9.98 -0.02 -37.08
C ASP A 228 -8.75 -0.46 -37.87
N ARG A 229 -8.77 -1.74 -38.25
CA ARG A 229 -7.67 -2.40 -38.98
C ARG A 229 -7.54 -1.92 -40.42
N THR A 230 -8.56 -1.27 -40.99
CA THR A 230 -8.53 -0.77 -42.37
C THR A 230 -7.65 0.46 -42.55
N LEU A 231 -7.34 1.16 -41.44
CA LEU A 231 -6.54 2.38 -41.44
C LEU A 231 -5.03 2.13 -41.31
N ILE A 232 -4.62 0.88 -41.05
CA ILE A 232 -3.20 0.52 -40.86
C ILE A 232 -2.41 0.84 -42.14
N GLY A 233 -1.30 1.56 -42.00
CA GLY A 233 -0.45 2.06 -43.09
C GLY A 233 -0.80 3.46 -43.59
N GLN A 234 -1.92 4.04 -43.15
CA GLN A 234 -2.30 5.39 -43.52
C GLN A 234 -1.31 6.44 -42.97
N ASP A 235 -1.09 7.50 -43.75
CA ASP A 235 -0.31 8.66 -43.31
C ASP A 235 -1.09 9.52 -42.32
N MET A 236 -0.60 9.62 -41.08
CA MET A 236 -1.20 10.42 -40.04
C MET A 236 -0.56 11.82 -39.92
N SER A 237 0.42 12.17 -40.77
CA SER A 237 1.10 13.47 -40.72
C SER A 237 0.17 14.67 -40.99
N GLN A 238 -1.00 14.43 -41.55
CA GLN A 238 -2.02 15.46 -41.79
C GLN A 238 -2.90 15.73 -40.57
N GLU A 239 -2.93 14.80 -39.61
CA GLU A 239 -3.72 14.95 -38.39
C GLU A 239 -3.13 16.02 -37.47
N VAL A 240 -3.99 16.92 -36.99
CA VAL A 240 -3.59 18.09 -36.18
C VAL A 240 -2.83 17.65 -34.92
N PHE A 241 -3.29 16.58 -34.28
CA PHE A 241 -2.68 16.09 -33.05
C PHE A 241 -1.32 15.43 -33.30
N ILE A 242 -1.13 14.72 -34.42
CA ILE A 242 0.16 14.12 -34.77
C ILE A 242 1.20 15.18 -35.09
N ARG A 243 0.83 16.25 -35.81
CA ARG A 243 1.74 17.38 -36.07
C ARG A 243 2.23 18.02 -34.78
N HIS A 244 1.30 18.27 -33.84
CA HIS A 244 1.66 18.83 -32.54
C HIS A 244 2.62 17.93 -31.76
N ILE A 245 2.42 16.61 -31.82
CA ILE A 245 3.31 15.64 -31.17
C ILE A 245 4.69 15.60 -31.87
N ALA A 246 4.72 15.68 -33.20
CA ALA A 246 5.96 15.69 -33.98
C ALA A 246 6.83 16.93 -33.67
N GLU A 247 6.21 18.10 -33.47
CA GLU A 247 6.88 19.36 -33.11
C GLU A 247 7.37 19.38 -31.64
N SER A 248 6.77 18.57 -30.76
CA SER A 248 7.16 18.52 -29.35
C SER A 248 8.50 17.82 -29.12
N SER A 249 9.38 18.43 -28.31
CA SER A 249 10.64 17.81 -27.85
C SER A 249 10.46 16.85 -26.68
N GLU A 250 9.31 16.90 -25.99
CA GLU A 250 9.06 16.07 -24.80
C GLU A 250 8.75 14.61 -25.20
N PRO A 251 9.29 13.61 -24.48
CA PRO A 251 9.02 12.20 -24.77
C PRO A 251 7.59 11.79 -24.37
N THR A 252 6.92 12.56 -23.52
CA THR A 252 5.55 12.29 -23.08
C THR A 252 4.80 13.59 -22.92
N GLY A 253 3.50 13.63 -23.21
CA GLY A 253 2.70 14.81 -22.97
C GLY A 253 1.20 14.59 -23.02
N LEU A 254 0.47 15.58 -22.54
CA LEU A 254 -0.98 15.66 -22.52
C LEU A 254 -1.40 17.04 -23.02
N PHE A 255 -2.29 17.10 -24.00
CA PHE A 255 -2.84 18.35 -24.49
C PHE A 255 -4.29 18.16 -24.99
N LYS A 256 -4.99 19.27 -25.17
CA LYS A 256 -6.34 19.28 -25.73
C LYS A 256 -6.26 19.71 -27.19
N SER A 257 -6.99 19.03 -28.06
CA SER A 257 -7.15 19.44 -29.45
C SER A 257 -8.56 19.16 -29.92
N LYS A 258 -9.00 19.89 -30.94
CA LYS A 258 -10.25 19.61 -31.62
C LYS A 258 -10.01 18.62 -32.75
N VAL A 259 -10.71 17.50 -32.70
CA VAL A 259 -10.74 16.50 -33.78
C VAL A 259 -12.20 16.36 -34.20
N GLN A 260 -12.50 16.58 -35.49
CA GLN A 260 -13.87 16.52 -36.02
C GLN A 260 -14.88 17.41 -35.26
N ASP A 261 -14.44 18.60 -34.81
CA ASP A 261 -15.22 19.59 -34.04
C ASP A 261 -15.63 19.18 -32.62
N GLU A 262 -15.11 18.06 -32.11
CA GLU A 262 -15.20 17.68 -30.70
C GLU A 262 -13.90 17.97 -29.94
N ASP A 263 -14.03 18.41 -28.68
CA ASP A 263 -12.88 18.63 -27.80
C ASP A 263 -12.35 17.27 -27.29
N MET A 264 -11.16 16.91 -27.73
CA MET A 264 -10.48 15.66 -27.38
C MET A 264 -9.31 15.93 -26.44
N SER A 265 -9.10 15.02 -25.50
CA SER A 265 -7.89 14.90 -24.70
C SER A 265 -6.92 13.96 -25.40
N ILE A 266 -5.71 14.43 -25.67
CA ILE A 266 -4.67 13.67 -26.37
C ILE A 266 -3.50 13.46 -25.45
N SER A 267 -3.21 12.19 -25.17
CA SER A 267 -2.04 11.75 -24.41
C SER A 267 -1.09 11.03 -25.34
N TYR A 268 0.21 11.33 -25.27
CA TYR A 268 1.19 10.65 -26.10
C TYR A 268 2.46 10.25 -25.34
N ARG A 269 3.13 9.21 -25.84
CA ARG A 269 4.48 8.80 -25.41
C ARG A 269 5.29 8.33 -26.61
N LYS A 270 6.53 8.83 -26.71
CA LYS A 270 7.52 8.45 -27.73
C LYS A 270 8.41 7.35 -27.16
N SER A 271 8.62 6.28 -27.93
CA SER A 271 9.54 5.21 -27.55
C SER A 271 10.98 5.56 -27.92
N ALA A 272 11.88 5.43 -26.94
CA ALA A 272 13.31 5.54 -27.17
C ALA A 272 13.92 4.27 -27.82
N TYR A 273 13.17 3.16 -27.85
CA TYR A 273 13.68 1.88 -28.38
C TYR A 273 13.45 1.75 -29.89
N ASN A 274 12.23 1.96 -30.38
CA ASN A 274 11.85 1.76 -31.78
C ASN A 274 11.43 3.05 -32.50
N GLY A 275 11.47 4.20 -31.83
CA GLY A 275 11.07 5.50 -32.40
C GLY A 275 9.56 5.68 -32.61
N TRP A 276 8.73 4.72 -32.21
CA TRP A 276 7.28 4.79 -32.39
C TRP A 276 6.62 5.72 -31.38
N THR A 277 5.50 6.31 -31.77
CA THR A 277 4.69 7.18 -30.92
C THR A 277 3.35 6.52 -30.61
N TYR A 278 3.07 6.40 -29.32
CA TYR A 278 1.82 5.87 -28.77
C TYR A 278 0.93 7.05 -28.43
N VAL A 279 -0.32 7.06 -28.90
CA VAL A 279 -1.26 8.17 -28.73
C VAL A 279 -2.61 7.63 -28.29
N SER A 280 -3.17 8.21 -27.24
CA SER A 280 -4.56 7.99 -26.81
C SER A 280 -5.35 9.26 -27.08
N VAL A 281 -6.50 9.09 -27.75
CA VAL A 281 -7.40 10.19 -28.11
C VAL A 281 -8.77 9.89 -27.49
N LEU A 282 -9.16 10.68 -26.48
CA LEU A 282 -10.39 10.46 -25.72
C LEU A 282 -11.29 11.72 -25.75
N PRO A 283 -12.60 11.59 -26.07
CA PRO A 283 -13.52 12.72 -25.97
C PRO A 283 -13.64 13.24 -24.53
N ILE A 284 -13.51 14.56 -24.34
CA ILE A 284 -13.75 15.18 -23.01
C ILE A 284 -15.22 14.98 -22.58
N SER A 285 -16.13 14.84 -23.53
CA SER A 285 -17.55 14.53 -23.29
C SER A 285 -17.74 13.19 -22.58
N GLU A 286 -16.96 12.16 -22.91
CA GLU A 286 -17.00 10.84 -22.27
C GLU A 286 -16.40 10.90 -20.86
N MET A 287 -15.28 11.59 -20.69
CA MET A 287 -14.67 11.82 -19.36
C MET A 287 -15.64 12.53 -18.41
N THR A 288 -16.36 13.54 -18.93
CA THR A 288 -17.30 14.34 -18.13
C THR A 288 -18.66 13.67 -17.96
N LYS A 289 -18.99 12.58 -18.68
CA LYS A 289 -20.27 11.87 -18.55
C LYS A 289 -20.43 11.27 -17.15
N ARG A 290 -19.38 10.67 -16.59
CA ARG A 290 -19.37 10.16 -15.20
C ARG A 290 -19.44 11.30 -14.18
N ALA A 291 -18.71 12.40 -14.42
CA ALA A 291 -18.78 13.60 -13.58
C ALA A 291 -20.18 14.25 -13.58
N LYS A 292 -20.87 14.27 -14.73
CA LYS A 292 -22.25 14.75 -14.85
C LYS A 292 -23.24 13.88 -14.06
N SER A 293 -23.03 12.56 -14.00
CA SER A 293 -23.86 11.68 -13.17
C SER A 293 -23.74 12.04 -11.69
N ILE A 294 -22.52 12.24 -11.19
CA ILE A 294 -22.25 12.72 -9.82
C ILE A 294 -22.84 14.11 -9.59
N ALA A 295 -22.76 15.00 -10.59
CA ALA A 295 -23.36 16.33 -10.50
C ALA A 295 -24.88 16.26 -10.30
N TRP A 296 -25.58 15.37 -11.03
CA TRP A 296 -27.02 15.19 -10.90
C TRP A 296 -27.42 14.59 -9.55
N THR A 297 -26.66 13.63 -9.03
CA THR A 297 -26.93 13.07 -7.69
C THR A 297 -26.70 14.11 -6.59
N SER A 298 -25.60 14.87 -6.67
CA SER A 298 -25.35 15.99 -5.75
C SER A 298 -26.45 17.05 -5.83
N LEU A 299 -26.95 17.36 -7.04
CA LEU A 299 -28.07 18.29 -7.21
C LEU A 299 -29.35 17.77 -6.55
N TRP A 300 -29.70 16.49 -6.72
CA TRP A 300 -30.86 15.89 -6.07
C TRP A 300 -30.75 15.92 -4.55
N VAL A 301 -29.57 15.60 -3.99
CA VAL A 301 -29.31 15.68 -2.55
C VAL A 301 -29.44 17.13 -2.05
N SER A 302 -28.87 18.10 -2.77
CA SER A 302 -29.01 19.52 -2.43
C SER A 302 -30.46 20.00 -2.49
N VAL A 303 -31.25 19.56 -3.48
CA VAL A 303 -32.68 19.91 -3.59
C VAL A 303 -33.47 19.31 -2.43
N ILE A 304 -33.23 18.04 -2.08
CA ILE A 304 -33.88 17.39 -0.93
C ILE A 304 -33.52 18.14 0.37
N ALA A 305 -32.24 18.46 0.57
CA ALA A 305 -31.78 19.21 1.74
C ALA A 305 -32.37 20.63 1.82
N LEU A 306 -32.56 21.30 0.68
CA LEU A 306 -33.19 22.61 0.63
C LEU A 306 -34.69 22.50 0.95
N CYS A 307 -35.39 21.50 0.41
CA CYS A 307 -36.78 21.23 0.74
C CYS A 307 -36.97 20.92 2.23
N THR A 308 -36.13 20.09 2.84
CA THR A 308 -36.18 19.80 4.27
C THR A 308 -35.85 21.05 5.10
N SER A 309 -34.87 21.85 4.69
CA SER A 309 -34.57 23.14 5.32
C SER A 309 -35.77 24.09 5.31
N VAL A 310 -36.49 24.19 4.18
CA VAL A 310 -37.71 24.99 4.08
C VAL A 310 -38.81 24.45 4.99
N ILE A 311 -38.99 23.13 5.06
CA ILE A 311 -39.97 22.49 5.95
C ILE A 311 -39.63 22.79 7.42
N ILE A 312 -38.38 22.63 7.82
CA ILE A 312 -37.88 22.93 9.16
C ILE A 312 -38.03 24.42 9.47
N ALA A 313 -37.70 25.30 8.53
CA ALA A 313 -37.86 26.74 8.70
C ALA A 313 -39.33 27.11 8.95
N VAL A 314 -40.28 26.52 8.21
CA VAL A 314 -41.71 26.80 8.38
C VAL A 314 -42.27 26.19 9.68
N LEU A 315 -41.95 24.93 9.99
CA LEU A 315 -42.44 24.23 11.18
C LEU A 315 -41.80 24.75 12.46
N GLY A 316 -40.47 24.86 12.47
CA GLY A 316 -39.66 25.35 13.58
C GLY A 316 -39.99 26.79 13.93
N THR A 317 -40.08 27.68 12.92
CA THR A 317 -40.46 29.07 13.18
C THR A 317 -41.88 29.17 13.76
N ARG A 318 -42.82 28.32 13.32
CA ARG A 318 -44.17 28.29 13.92
C ARG A 318 -44.16 27.80 15.37
N SER A 319 -43.30 26.84 15.72
CA SER A 319 -43.15 26.35 17.10
C SER A 319 -42.53 27.43 18.01
N VAL A 320 -41.43 28.03 17.59
CA VAL A 320 -40.67 29.03 18.35
C VAL A 320 -41.44 30.36 18.48
N TYR A 321 -42.18 30.77 17.45
CA TYR A 321 -42.92 32.03 17.48
C TYR A 321 -44.22 31.97 18.33
N ARG A 322 -44.79 30.79 18.56
CA ARG A 322 -46.02 30.61 19.36
C ARG A 322 -45.90 31.14 20.80
N PRO A 323 -44.90 30.76 21.61
CA PRO A 323 -44.73 31.28 22.97
C PRO A 323 -44.33 32.77 23.01
N VAL A 324 -43.53 33.25 22.06
CA VAL A 324 -43.20 34.69 21.96
C VAL A 324 -44.47 35.53 21.71
N ARG A 325 -45.36 35.02 20.86
CA ARG A 325 -46.66 35.66 20.60
C ARG A 325 -47.58 35.65 21.82
N SER A 326 -47.52 34.63 22.67
CA SER A 326 -48.30 34.61 23.92
C SER A 326 -47.77 35.64 24.92
N ILE A 327 -46.46 35.80 25.03
CA ILE A 327 -45.84 36.85 25.86
C ILE A 327 -46.22 38.25 25.37
N TYR A 328 -46.17 38.50 24.05
CA TYR A 328 -46.64 39.75 23.45
C TYR A 328 -48.12 40.03 23.80
N ARG A 329 -49.00 39.03 23.69
CA ARG A 329 -50.43 39.20 24.02
C ARG A 329 -50.65 39.45 25.51
N SER A 330 -49.95 38.74 26.39
CA SER A 330 -50.05 38.93 27.84
C SER A 330 -49.53 40.31 28.30
N LEU A 331 -48.60 40.91 27.56
CA LEU A 331 -48.08 42.26 27.82
C LEU A 331 -48.89 43.36 27.12
N ALA A 332 -49.47 43.09 25.94
CA ALA A 332 -50.22 44.07 25.14
C ALA A 332 -51.64 44.35 25.65
N ASP A 333 -52.20 43.52 26.53
CA ASP A 333 -53.50 43.78 27.20
C ASP A 333 -53.39 44.82 28.33
N ALA A 334 -52.17 45.21 28.73
CA ALA A 334 -51.93 46.31 29.67
C ALA A 334 -51.64 47.62 28.92
N LYS A 335 -52.72 48.37 28.63
CA LYS A 335 -52.82 49.75 28.11
C LYS A 335 -52.76 49.98 26.59
N THR A 336 -53.58 50.96 26.24
CA THR A 336 -54.07 51.41 24.95
C THR A 336 -53.03 52.01 24.02
N SER A 337 -53.17 51.65 22.73
CA SER A 337 -52.89 52.43 21.52
C SER A 337 -51.70 53.41 21.55
N ARG A 338 -50.60 53.03 20.89
CA ARG A 338 -49.77 53.93 20.09
C ARG A 338 -48.97 53.15 19.04
N GLU A 339 -48.55 53.87 18.02
CA GLU A 339 -48.13 53.43 16.69
C GLU A 339 -47.12 52.28 16.63
N ALA A 340 -47.25 51.50 15.56
CA ALA A 340 -46.50 50.28 15.25
C ALA A 340 -44.99 50.40 15.46
N LYS A 341 -44.48 49.79 16.53
CA LYS A 341 -43.07 49.41 16.68
C LYS A 341 -42.95 47.90 16.95
N ASP A 342 -41.83 47.33 16.50
CA ASP A 342 -41.56 45.88 16.38
C ASP A 342 -41.76 45.12 17.70
N GLU A 343 -42.17 43.86 17.63
CA GLU A 343 -42.57 42.99 18.76
C GLU A 343 -41.50 42.84 19.87
N LEU A 344 -40.22 42.97 19.51
CA LEU A 344 -39.08 42.96 20.43
C LEU A 344 -38.92 44.27 21.22
N GLY A 345 -39.38 45.40 20.69
CA GLY A 345 -39.29 46.70 21.36
C GLY A 345 -40.17 46.76 22.61
N VAL A 346 -41.37 46.17 22.54
CA VAL A 346 -42.31 46.08 23.66
C VAL A 346 -41.79 45.14 24.76
N ILE A 347 -41.10 44.06 24.39
CA ILE A 347 -40.47 43.14 25.33
C ILE A 347 -39.26 43.80 26.01
N SER A 348 -38.46 44.58 25.26
CA SER A 348 -37.31 45.32 25.80
C SER A 348 -37.71 46.35 26.86
N GLU A 349 -38.81 47.09 26.66
CA GLU A 349 -39.31 48.05 27.64
C GLU A 349 -39.90 47.37 28.89
N GLY A 350 -40.57 46.22 28.73
CA GLY A 350 -41.06 45.40 29.85
C GLY A 350 -39.93 44.79 30.69
N ILE A 351 -38.82 44.40 30.06
CA ILE A 351 -37.63 43.88 30.73
C ILE A 351 -36.83 45.01 31.42
N GLN A 352 -36.74 46.20 30.81
CA GLN A 352 -36.10 47.36 31.43
C GLN A 352 -36.83 47.82 32.70
N SER A 353 -38.15 47.65 32.76
CA SER A 353 -38.96 47.86 33.97
C SER A 353 -38.76 46.78 35.05
N LEU A 354 -38.28 45.58 34.70
CA LEU A 354 -37.96 44.50 35.65
C LEU A 354 -36.51 44.60 36.17
N LEU A 355 -35.63 45.29 35.43
CA LEU A 355 -34.20 45.44 35.75
C LEU A 355 -33.89 46.53 36.78
N SER A 356 -34.88 47.31 37.24
CA SER A 356 -34.67 48.42 38.19
C SER A 356 -34.73 48.03 39.67
N ASN A 357 -34.64 46.74 40.02
CA ASN A 357 -34.57 46.29 41.42
C ASN A 357 -33.13 45.89 41.81
N GLN A 358 -32.45 46.83 42.45
CA GLN A 358 -31.58 46.75 43.64
C GLN A 358 -30.96 45.39 44.07
N SER A 359 -30.46 44.57 43.14
CA SER A 359 -29.63 43.40 43.49
C SER A 359 -28.41 43.20 42.60
N ARG A 360 -28.22 44.03 41.56
CA ARG A 360 -27.18 43.82 40.55
C ARG A 360 -25.79 44.35 40.92
N MET A 361 -25.70 45.30 41.85
CA MET A 361 -24.40 45.92 42.19
C MET A 361 -23.54 45.05 43.11
N GLN A 362 -24.15 44.12 43.87
CA GLN A 362 -23.45 43.18 44.72
C GLN A 362 -23.00 41.93 43.92
N PHE A 363 -23.85 41.46 43.01
CA PHE A 363 -23.55 40.35 42.09
C PHE A 363 -22.47 40.69 41.04
N GLN A 364 -22.32 41.98 40.68
CA GLN A 364 -21.26 42.43 39.76
C GLN A 364 -19.88 42.57 40.40
N LEU A 365 -19.79 42.65 41.74
CA LEU A 365 -18.51 42.73 42.44
C LEU A 365 -17.94 41.33 42.73
N GLU A 366 -18.79 40.36 43.09
CA GLU A 366 -18.38 38.95 43.26
C GLU A 366 -17.97 38.30 41.92
N GLY A 367 -18.76 38.49 40.86
CA GLY A 367 -18.43 37.96 39.53
C GLY A 367 -17.18 38.60 38.89
N GLN A 368 -16.80 39.82 39.28
CA GLN A 368 -15.54 40.44 38.82
C GLN A 368 -14.32 39.84 39.53
N GLN A 369 -14.43 39.45 40.81
CA GLN A 369 -13.33 38.81 41.54
C GLN A 369 -13.07 37.38 41.05
N GLU A 370 -14.14 36.61 40.78
CA GLU A 370 -14.02 35.25 40.26
C GLU A 370 -13.38 35.22 38.87
N HIS A 371 -13.77 36.13 37.96
CA HIS A 371 -13.18 36.20 36.62
C HIS A 371 -11.70 36.66 36.64
N MET A 372 -11.33 37.55 37.57
CA MET A 372 -9.93 37.97 37.73
C MET A 372 -9.06 36.87 38.34
N THR A 373 -9.65 36.01 39.18
CA THR A 373 -9.00 34.81 39.72
C THR A 373 -8.83 33.74 38.64
N GLU A 374 -9.83 33.54 37.80
CA GLU A 374 -9.78 32.67 36.62
C GLU A 374 -8.61 33.05 35.70
N LEU A 375 -8.50 34.33 35.35
CA LEU A 375 -7.39 34.84 34.52
C LEU A 375 -6.02 34.64 35.19
N LEU A 376 -5.95 34.78 36.52
CA LEU A 376 -4.70 34.59 37.25
C LEU A 376 -4.26 33.13 37.24
N VAL A 377 -5.15 32.19 37.59
CA VAL A 377 -4.85 30.76 37.56
C VAL A 377 -4.46 30.34 36.14
N ARG A 378 -5.16 30.82 35.11
CA ARG A 378 -4.79 30.54 33.70
C ARG A 378 -3.36 30.97 33.36
N LYS A 379 -2.89 32.09 33.91
CA LYS A 379 -1.48 32.54 33.77
C LYS A 379 -0.50 31.70 34.61
N MET A 380 -0.92 31.16 35.75
CA MET A 380 -0.10 30.20 36.52
C MET A 380 0.11 28.90 35.74
N LEU A 381 -0.94 28.41 35.07
CA LEU A 381 -0.91 27.16 34.32
C LEU A 381 -0.10 27.23 33.01
N THR A 382 0.13 28.43 32.49
CA THR A 382 0.86 28.68 31.24
C THR A 382 2.29 29.18 31.48
N GLY A 383 2.72 29.28 32.74
CA GLY A 383 4.04 29.78 33.11
C GLY A 383 4.24 31.29 32.87
N GLU A 384 3.18 32.04 32.53
CA GLU A 384 3.25 33.46 32.17
C GLU A 384 3.29 34.40 33.39
N ALA A 385 3.01 33.90 34.60
CA ALA A 385 2.95 34.69 35.82
C ALA A 385 4.25 34.60 36.67
N LYS A 386 4.75 35.74 37.15
CA LYS A 386 5.87 35.80 38.10
C LYS A 386 5.39 35.51 39.52
N SER A 387 6.21 34.84 40.34
CA SER A 387 5.83 34.42 41.70
C SER A 387 5.39 35.57 42.62
N SER A 388 6.05 36.73 42.52
CA SER A 388 5.72 37.93 43.31
C SER A 388 4.36 38.52 42.95
N GLU A 389 3.98 38.43 41.68
CA GLU A 389 2.71 38.96 41.13
C GLU A 389 1.52 38.08 41.49
N ILE A 390 1.75 36.76 41.65
CA ILE A 390 0.72 35.78 42.03
C ILE A 390 0.23 36.05 43.46
N GLN A 391 1.15 36.16 44.42
CA GLN A 391 0.79 36.28 45.83
C GLN A 391 0.12 37.63 46.14
N GLU A 392 0.61 38.72 45.54
CA GLU A 392 0.02 40.06 45.68
C GLU A 392 -1.41 40.12 45.10
N ARG A 393 -1.63 39.48 43.94
CA ARG A 393 -2.96 39.45 43.31
C ARG A 393 -3.96 38.57 44.04
N LEU A 394 -3.54 37.41 44.56
CA LEU A 394 -4.40 36.56 45.37
C LEU A 394 -4.91 37.30 46.63
N GLN A 395 -4.02 38.03 47.32
CA GLN A 395 -4.41 38.88 48.46
C GLN A 395 -5.36 40.01 48.04
N TYR A 396 -5.11 40.67 46.90
CA TYR A 396 -5.99 41.71 46.37
C TYR A 396 -7.39 41.19 45.99
N TYR A 397 -7.49 39.92 45.57
CA TYR A 397 -8.77 39.26 45.26
C TYR A 397 -9.47 38.66 46.48
N GLY A 398 -8.95 38.88 47.70
CA GLY A 398 -9.57 38.44 48.94
C GLY A 398 -9.19 37.02 49.40
N TYR A 399 -8.23 36.37 48.74
CA TYR A 399 -7.69 35.09 49.17
C TYR A 399 -6.63 35.29 50.26
N THR A 400 -6.92 34.82 51.47
CA THR A 400 -5.98 34.82 52.60
C THR A 400 -5.49 33.39 52.85
N LEU A 401 -4.86 32.80 51.83
CA LEU A 401 -4.51 31.38 51.80
C LEU A 401 -3.08 31.16 52.31
N GLU A 402 -2.93 30.57 53.50
CA GLU A 402 -1.64 30.16 54.07
C GLU A 402 -1.38 28.66 53.83
N TRP A 403 -1.35 28.22 52.57
CA TRP A 403 -1.16 26.80 52.26
C TRP A 403 0.32 26.41 52.24
N ASP A 404 0.66 25.34 52.97
CA ASP A 404 2.00 24.74 52.96
C ASP A 404 2.18 23.80 51.77
N LYS A 405 1.09 23.16 51.33
CA LYS A 405 1.06 22.17 50.26
C LYS A 405 -0.18 22.33 49.41
N MET A 406 0.00 22.14 48.11
CA MET A 406 -1.03 22.29 47.09
C MET A 406 -1.01 21.11 46.13
N ARG A 407 -2.17 20.78 45.55
CA ARG A 407 -2.32 19.82 44.44
C ARG A 407 -3.26 20.41 43.39
N VAL A 408 -2.99 20.09 42.12
CA VAL A 408 -3.92 20.33 41.01
C VAL A 408 -4.78 19.10 40.85
N LEU A 409 -6.08 19.31 40.65
CA LEU A 409 -7.04 18.30 40.24
C LEU A 409 -7.66 18.74 38.91
N LEU A 410 -7.79 17.81 37.98
CA LEU A 410 -8.37 18.04 36.66
C LEU A 410 -9.49 17.04 36.42
N PHE A 411 -10.73 17.51 36.41
CA PHE A 411 -11.93 16.71 36.17
C PHE A 411 -12.29 16.75 34.68
N GLN A 412 -12.43 15.59 34.07
CA GLN A 412 -12.78 15.45 32.66
C GLN A 412 -13.95 14.47 32.50
N ILE A 413 -14.92 14.84 31.67
CA ILE A 413 -16.04 13.98 31.31
C ILE A 413 -15.51 12.76 30.52
N ASP A 414 -15.98 11.56 30.86
CA ASP A 414 -15.48 10.31 30.29
C ASP A 414 -16.09 9.98 28.93
N ASP A 415 -17.41 9.95 28.87
CA ASP A 415 -18.17 9.73 27.64
C ASP A 415 -19.55 10.38 27.76
N LEU A 416 -20.05 10.92 26.65
CA LEU A 416 -21.39 11.48 26.54
C LEU A 416 -22.34 10.56 25.75
N ALA A 417 -21.82 9.54 25.06
CA ALA A 417 -22.59 8.68 24.14
C ALA A 417 -23.71 7.88 24.83
N GLU A 418 -23.51 7.49 26.09
CA GLU A 418 -24.50 6.77 26.90
C GLU A 418 -25.32 7.70 27.80
N SER A 419 -25.09 9.01 27.71
CA SER A 419 -25.79 10.02 28.49
C SER A 419 -27.00 10.59 27.72
N ARG A 420 -27.87 11.30 28.42
CA ARG A 420 -28.99 12.05 27.81
C ARG A 420 -28.57 13.36 27.12
N PHE A 421 -27.27 13.68 27.13
CA PHE A 421 -26.72 14.96 26.68
C PHE A 421 -25.93 14.78 25.40
N ASP A 422 -25.97 15.79 24.53
CA ASP A 422 -25.20 15.81 23.29
C ASP A 422 -23.90 16.60 23.48
N GLU A 423 -22.94 16.48 22.55
CA GLU A 423 -21.67 17.26 22.57
C GLU A 423 -21.88 18.78 22.66
N LYS A 424 -23.00 19.30 22.14
CA LYS A 424 -23.36 20.72 22.25
C LYS A 424 -23.64 21.18 23.70
N ASP A 425 -23.94 20.25 24.60
CA ASP A 425 -24.27 20.52 26.00
C ASP A 425 -23.02 20.44 26.90
N ARG A 426 -21.85 20.13 26.32
CA ARG A 426 -20.60 19.89 27.05
C ARG A 426 -20.13 21.10 27.87
N ASP A 427 -20.20 22.30 27.30
CA ASP A 427 -19.87 23.54 28.01
C ASP A 427 -20.79 23.76 29.23
N LEU A 428 -22.07 23.42 29.09
CA LEU A 428 -23.05 23.51 30.18
C LEU A 428 -22.76 22.48 31.27
N LEU A 429 -22.35 21.26 30.89
CA LEU A 429 -21.96 20.21 31.83
C LEU A 429 -20.67 20.57 32.57
N LEU A 430 -19.65 21.11 31.89
CA LEU A 430 -18.43 21.61 32.52
C LEU A 430 -18.72 22.75 33.49
N PHE A 431 -19.63 23.67 33.12
CA PHE A 431 -20.11 24.71 34.03
C PHE A 431 -20.82 24.13 35.26
N ALA A 432 -21.68 23.11 35.07
CA ALA A 432 -22.36 22.43 36.17
C ALA A 432 -21.39 21.69 37.10
N ILE A 433 -20.37 21.01 36.54
CA ILE A 433 -19.30 20.35 37.31
C ILE A 433 -18.52 21.40 38.11
N SER A 434 -18.17 22.54 37.52
CA SER A 434 -17.50 23.65 38.23
C SER A 434 -18.32 24.18 39.43
N ASN A 435 -19.65 24.23 39.29
CA ASN A 435 -20.54 24.60 40.40
C ASN A 435 -20.60 23.52 41.49
N ILE A 436 -20.66 22.24 41.10
CA ILE A 436 -20.62 21.11 42.05
C ILE A 436 -19.31 21.14 42.85
N VAL A 437 -18.17 21.36 42.18
CA VAL A 437 -16.87 21.52 42.84
C VAL A 437 -16.89 22.71 43.79
N SER A 438 -17.49 23.83 43.37
CA SER A 438 -17.59 25.03 44.21
C SER A 438 -18.41 24.83 45.48
N GLU A 439 -19.48 24.03 45.40
CA GLU A 439 -20.37 23.75 46.52
C GLU A 439 -19.76 22.75 47.51
N LEU A 440 -19.10 21.70 47.00
CA LEU A 440 -18.59 20.60 47.83
C LEU A 440 -17.27 20.92 48.52
N VAL A 441 -16.47 21.82 47.94
CA VAL A 441 -15.13 22.13 48.45
C VAL A 441 -15.13 23.52 49.10
N PRO A 442 -14.80 23.65 50.41
CA PRO A 442 -14.81 24.93 51.11
C PRO A 442 -13.85 25.94 50.49
N SER A 443 -14.26 27.22 50.40
CA SER A 443 -13.47 28.31 49.80
C SER A 443 -12.11 28.59 50.47
N GLN A 444 -11.87 28.07 51.68
CA GLN A 444 -10.59 28.17 52.40
C GLN A 444 -9.56 27.11 51.95
N GLU A 445 -10.02 26.05 51.28
CA GLU A 445 -9.21 24.89 50.88
C GLU A 445 -9.03 24.81 49.35
N ARG A 446 -9.64 25.74 48.60
CA ARG A 446 -9.55 25.81 47.14
C ARG A 446 -9.43 27.22 46.59
N LEU A 447 -8.90 27.32 45.38
CA LEU A 447 -9.15 28.45 44.49
C LEU A 447 -10.49 28.25 43.77
N ALA A 448 -11.00 29.30 43.12
CA ALA A 448 -12.16 29.18 42.25
C ALA A 448 -11.89 28.10 41.17
N PRO A 449 -12.77 27.09 40.99
CA PRO A 449 -12.63 26.12 39.92
C PRO A 449 -12.82 26.81 38.57
N ILE A 450 -12.09 26.35 37.57
CA ILE A 450 -12.04 26.99 36.26
C ILE A 450 -12.30 25.95 35.19
N VAL A 451 -13.18 26.30 34.25
CA VAL A 451 -13.33 25.54 33.02
C VAL A 451 -12.16 25.91 32.11
N PHE A 452 -11.26 24.97 31.88
CA PHE A 452 -10.09 25.18 31.04
C PHE A 452 -10.05 24.12 29.95
N GLN A 453 -10.22 24.58 28.71
CA GLN A 453 -10.42 23.72 27.53
C GLN A 453 -11.64 22.81 27.76
N ASP A 454 -11.41 21.52 27.91
CA ASP A 454 -12.41 20.47 27.92
C ASP A 454 -12.60 19.84 29.32
N ALA A 455 -12.13 20.52 30.36
CA ALA A 455 -12.05 20.00 31.73
C ALA A 455 -12.28 21.09 32.77
N VAL A 456 -12.61 20.67 34.00
CA VAL A 456 -12.70 21.55 35.17
C VAL A 456 -11.44 21.37 36.02
N LEU A 457 -10.72 22.46 36.23
CA LEU A 457 -9.50 22.50 37.01
C LEU A 457 -9.75 23.07 38.40
N LEU A 458 -9.15 22.45 39.41
CA LEU A 458 -9.20 22.87 40.81
C LEU A 458 -7.78 22.86 41.38
N ILE A 459 -7.38 23.95 42.04
CA ILE A 459 -6.19 23.97 42.90
C ILE A 459 -6.68 23.90 44.34
N ALA A 460 -6.31 22.83 45.03
CA ALA A 460 -6.62 22.61 46.44
C ALA A 460 -5.35 22.71 47.28
N GLY A 461 -5.46 23.28 48.47
CA GLY A 461 -4.34 23.42 49.38
C GLY A 461 -4.71 23.21 50.84
N THR A 462 -3.70 22.91 51.65
CA THR A 462 -3.85 22.67 53.08
C THR A 462 -2.81 23.44 53.90
N GLN A 463 -3.20 23.85 55.10
CA GLN A 463 -2.32 24.54 56.07
C GLN A 463 -1.69 23.57 57.08
N THR A 464 -2.18 22.33 57.19
CA THR A 464 -1.69 21.36 58.19
C THR A 464 -2.00 19.92 57.78
N GLY A 465 -0.98 19.06 57.81
CA GLY A 465 -1.12 17.61 57.62
C GLY A 465 0.18 16.92 57.18
N SER A 466 0.30 15.63 57.49
CA SER A 466 1.26 14.76 56.80
C SER A 466 0.90 14.69 55.31
N GLU A 467 1.87 14.39 54.44
CA GLU A 467 1.62 14.23 52.99
C GLU A 467 0.50 13.21 52.72
N GLU A 468 0.48 12.12 53.48
CA GLU A 468 -0.52 11.06 53.39
C GLU A 468 -1.91 11.54 53.80
N ALA A 469 -2.02 12.36 54.86
CA ALA A 469 -3.30 12.92 55.27
C ALA A 469 -3.87 13.86 54.20
N PHE A 470 -3.01 14.66 53.55
CA PHE A 470 -3.44 15.52 52.44
C PHE A 470 -3.83 14.70 51.21
N LYS A 471 -3.08 13.66 50.86
CA LYS A 471 -3.40 12.74 49.77
C LYS A 471 -4.77 12.08 49.97
N ASN A 472 -5.05 11.55 51.16
CA ASN A 472 -6.33 10.92 51.48
C ASN A 472 -7.49 11.92 51.41
N LYS A 473 -7.31 13.12 51.98
CA LYS A 473 -8.33 14.17 51.92
C LYS A 473 -8.67 14.59 50.49
N VAL A 474 -7.65 14.70 49.64
CA VAL A 474 -7.83 15.03 48.22
C VAL A 474 -8.50 13.89 47.45
N PHE A 475 -8.22 12.64 47.79
CA PHE A 475 -8.93 11.48 47.24
C PHE A 475 -10.40 11.47 47.64
N ASP A 476 -10.71 11.65 48.93
CA ASP A 476 -12.10 11.70 49.43
C ASP A 476 -12.89 12.84 48.76
N MET A 477 -12.25 14.00 48.59
CA MET A 477 -12.82 15.15 47.87
C MET A 477 -13.11 14.81 46.40
N ALA A 478 -12.16 14.17 45.72
CA ALA A 478 -12.30 13.77 44.32
C ALA A 478 -13.48 12.78 44.14
N VAL A 479 -13.57 11.76 45.01
CA VAL A 479 -14.66 10.78 45.01
C VAL A 479 -16.01 11.44 45.28
N ALA A 480 -16.11 12.31 46.28
CA ALA A 480 -17.36 13.02 46.59
C ALA A 480 -17.86 13.87 45.42
N ILE A 481 -16.94 14.52 44.69
CA ILE A 481 -17.27 15.29 43.48
C ILE A 481 -17.76 14.35 42.37
N GLN A 482 -17.08 13.23 42.12
CA GLN A 482 -17.50 12.26 41.10
C GLN A 482 -18.89 11.68 41.40
N GLU A 483 -19.17 11.32 42.66
CA GLU A 483 -20.48 10.82 43.09
C GLU A 483 -21.58 11.87 42.88
N ALA A 484 -21.32 13.14 43.19
CA ALA A 484 -22.27 14.23 42.95
C ALA A 484 -22.50 14.49 41.46
N VAL A 485 -21.45 14.43 40.63
CA VAL A 485 -21.55 14.56 39.18
C VAL A 485 -22.39 13.41 38.60
N LYS A 486 -22.14 12.17 39.01
CA LYS A 486 -22.95 11.01 38.62
C LYS A 486 -24.40 11.13 39.10
N GLY A 487 -24.61 11.53 40.36
CA GLY A 487 -25.94 11.62 40.97
C GLY A 487 -26.83 12.73 40.39
N TYR A 488 -26.28 13.93 40.19
CA TYR A 488 -27.05 15.10 39.72
C TYR A 488 -27.07 15.24 38.21
N LEU A 489 -25.97 14.91 37.53
CA LEU A 489 -25.84 15.07 36.09
C LEU A 489 -26.01 13.75 35.33
N SER A 490 -25.90 12.59 35.97
CA SER A 490 -25.95 11.28 35.27
C SER A 490 -24.87 11.15 34.19
N VAL A 491 -23.70 11.72 34.46
CA VAL A 491 -22.51 11.68 33.60
C VAL A 491 -21.34 11.16 34.43
N GLU A 492 -20.48 10.37 33.81
CA GLU A 492 -19.26 9.83 34.41
C GLU A 492 -18.09 10.78 34.16
N ALA A 493 -17.30 11.08 35.19
CA ALA A 493 -16.15 11.96 35.10
C ALA A 493 -14.95 11.35 35.82
N SER A 494 -13.78 11.36 35.17
CA SER A 494 -12.50 10.97 35.75
C SER A 494 -11.72 12.19 36.21
N VAL A 495 -10.80 11.99 37.17
CA VAL A 495 -10.00 13.05 37.76
C VAL A 495 -8.52 12.68 37.81
N GLY A 496 -7.68 13.54 37.23
CA GLY A 496 -6.22 13.46 37.33
C GLY A 496 -5.72 14.35 38.46
N ILE A 497 -4.87 13.81 39.34
CA ILE A 497 -4.39 14.47 40.55
C ILE A 497 -2.86 14.56 40.52
N SER A 498 -2.32 15.77 40.69
CA SER A 498 -0.88 16.02 40.66
C SER A 498 -0.17 15.54 41.93
N ARG A 499 1.17 15.55 41.90
CA ARG A 499 1.97 15.51 43.13
C ARG A 499 1.77 16.80 43.91
N SER A 500 2.08 16.77 45.21
CA SER A 500 2.06 17.98 46.01
C SER A 500 3.21 18.91 45.64
N PHE A 501 2.93 20.20 45.65
CA PHE A 501 3.91 21.27 45.45
C PHE A 501 3.69 22.38 46.48
N THR A 502 4.74 23.17 46.71
CA THR A 502 4.75 24.23 47.74
C THR A 502 4.86 25.63 47.15
N HIS A 503 5.34 25.77 45.91
CA HIS A 503 5.45 27.07 45.23
C HIS A 503 4.38 27.20 44.14
N TRP A 504 3.75 28.37 44.04
CA TRP A 504 2.72 28.64 43.04
C TRP A 504 3.17 28.46 41.58
N MET A 505 4.48 28.59 41.30
CA MET A 505 5.04 28.36 39.95
C MET A 505 5.00 26.89 39.53
N ASP A 506 4.98 25.96 40.49
CA ASP A 506 4.94 24.53 40.21
C ASP A 506 3.53 24.07 39.75
N ALA A 507 2.54 24.98 39.76
CA ALA A 507 1.18 24.69 39.29
C ALA A 507 1.12 24.35 37.80
N GLU A 508 2.01 24.90 36.96
CA GLU A 508 2.15 24.51 35.54
C GLU A 508 2.53 23.02 35.44
N GLN A 509 3.55 22.60 36.20
CA GLN A 509 3.96 21.20 36.26
C GLN A 509 2.83 20.33 36.83
N GLY A 510 2.14 20.79 37.88
CA GLY A 510 1.01 20.09 38.47
C GLY A 510 -0.12 19.84 37.46
N TYR A 511 -0.44 20.82 36.63
CA TYR A 511 -1.42 20.66 35.55
C TYR A 511 -0.94 19.67 34.48
N ALA A 512 0.31 19.77 34.04
CA ALA A 512 0.89 18.81 33.09
C ALA A 512 0.83 17.36 33.65
N GLU A 513 1.09 17.19 34.94
CA GLU A 513 0.97 15.91 35.64
C GLU A 513 -0.47 15.38 35.65
N CYS A 514 -1.48 16.22 35.88
CA CYS A 514 -2.89 15.84 35.82
C CYS A 514 -3.31 15.40 34.41
N VAL A 515 -2.89 16.12 33.37
CA VAL A 515 -3.17 15.76 31.97
C VAL A 515 -2.54 14.41 31.64
N VAL A 516 -1.33 14.15 32.11
CA VAL A 516 -0.67 12.84 31.94
C VAL A 516 -1.40 11.74 32.71
N ALA A 517 -1.81 11.99 33.96
CA ALA A 517 -2.55 11.02 34.76
C ALA A 517 -3.86 10.60 34.07
N LEU A 518 -4.62 11.54 33.51
CA LEU A 518 -5.86 11.27 32.78
C LEU A 518 -5.66 10.42 31.51
N LYS A 519 -4.46 10.38 30.91
CA LYS A 519 -4.18 9.49 29.77
C LYS A 519 -4.25 8.01 30.16
N TYR A 520 -3.98 7.67 31.42
CA TYR A 520 -4.05 6.30 31.93
C TYR A 520 -5.49 5.82 32.19
N ARG A 521 -6.50 6.69 32.05
CA ARG A 521 -7.94 6.35 32.13
C ARG A 521 -8.34 5.21 31.20
N VAL A 522 -7.77 5.15 29.99
CA VAL A 522 -8.07 4.10 29.00
C VAL A 522 -7.77 2.70 29.55
N GLN A 523 -6.81 2.57 30.46
CA GLN A 523 -6.37 1.29 31.03
C GLN A 523 -7.07 0.95 32.35
N LEU A 524 -7.47 1.96 33.14
CA LEU A 524 -7.99 1.79 34.51
C LEU A 524 -9.52 1.91 34.61
N GLY A 525 -10.20 2.28 33.53
CA GLY A 525 -11.66 2.37 33.45
C GLY A 525 -12.20 3.80 33.60
N ARG A 526 -13.51 3.94 33.39
CA ARG A 526 -14.26 5.20 33.61
C ARG A 526 -14.38 5.48 35.13
N GLU A 527 -14.64 6.73 35.48
CA GLU A 527 -14.74 7.24 36.86
C GLU A 527 -13.46 7.10 37.69
N ALA A 528 -12.30 7.10 37.06
CA ALA A 528 -11.03 6.88 37.76
C ALA A 528 -10.52 8.16 38.46
N ALA A 529 -10.09 8.03 39.72
CA ALA A 529 -9.33 9.04 40.46
C ALA A 529 -7.84 8.68 40.46
N LEU A 530 -7.07 9.35 39.61
CA LEU A 530 -5.71 8.95 39.24
C LEU A 530 -4.67 9.92 39.78
N PHE A 531 -3.89 9.49 40.77
CA PHE A 531 -2.70 10.20 41.19
C PHE A 531 -1.53 9.92 40.25
N ILE A 532 -0.88 10.97 39.74
CA ILE A 532 0.31 10.85 38.87
C ILE A 532 1.44 10.06 39.55
N GLU A 533 1.54 10.11 40.87
CA GLU A 533 2.54 9.37 41.65
C GLU A 533 2.28 7.87 41.73
N ASP A 534 1.02 7.46 41.54
CA ASP A 534 0.60 6.05 41.55
C ASP A 534 0.70 5.44 40.13
N VAL A 535 0.56 6.26 39.07
CA VAL A 535 0.72 5.83 37.66
C VAL A 535 2.12 6.09 37.07
N GLN A 536 2.89 7.00 37.67
CA GLN A 536 4.30 7.27 37.35
C GLN A 536 5.09 7.51 38.65
N PRO A 537 5.52 6.46 39.37
CA PRO A 537 6.46 6.61 40.47
C PRO A 537 7.79 7.19 39.96
N LYS A 538 8.38 8.15 40.69
CA LYS A 538 9.65 8.81 40.32
C LYS A 538 10.74 7.77 39.99
N LYS A 539 11.29 7.85 38.76
CA LYS A 539 12.50 7.11 38.31
C LYS A 539 12.59 5.69 38.88
N GLY A 540 11.59 4.86 38.61
CA GLY A 540 11.74 3.40 38.59
C GLY A 540 12.58 2.99 37.37
N LYS A 541 13.40 1.95 37.52
CA LYS A 541 14.44 1.49 36.58
C LYS A 541 14.00 1.56 35.10
N GLU A 542 14.93 1.95 34.21
CA GLU A 542 14.78 1.78 32.77
C GLU A 542 14.16 0.40 32.49
N SER A 543 12.97 0.37 31.88
CA SER A 543 12.34 -0.89 31.53
C SER A 543 13.23 -1.67 30.58
N GLN A 544 13.71 -2.82 31.04
CA GLN A 544 14.63 -3.65 30.29
C GLN A 544 13.83 -4.61 29.42
N TYR A 545 13.70 -4.27 28.13
CA TYR A 545 13.24 -5.22 27.11
C TYR A 545 14.00 -6.56 27.29
N PRO A 546 13.31 -7.71 27.45
CA PRO A 546 13.94 -9.01 27.68
C PRO A 546 14.72 -9.53 26.46
N LYS A 547 15.89 -8.92 26.16
CA LYS A 547 16.70 -9.20 24.97
C LYS A 547 17.11 -10.67 24.88
N GLU A 548 17.45 -11.29 26.01
CA GLU A 548 17.88 -12.69 26.03
C GLU A 548 16.73 -13.64 25.68
N ALA A 549 15.55 -13.44 26.27
CA ALA A 549 14.38 -14.25 25.97
C ALA A 549 13.91 -14.07 24.53
N ALA A 550 13.94 -12.83 24.01
CA ALA A 550 13.64 -12.54 22.61
C ALA A 550 14.63 -13.23 21.66
N ALA A 551 15.93 -13.20 21.97
CA ALA A 551 16.95 -13.87 21.17
C ALA A 551 16.78 -15.40 21.18
N GLN A 552 16.41 -16.00 22.31
CA GLN A 552 16.12 -17.44 22.42
C GLN A 552 14.89 -17.83 21.59
N LEU A 553 13.84 -17.00 21.58
CA LEU A 553 12.67 -17.21 20.74
C LEU A 553 13.04 -17.14 19.25
N ILE A 554 13.83 -16.14 18.84
CA ILE A 554 14.30 -16.01 17.45
C ILE A 554 15.13 -17.23 17.03
N ASP A 555 16.06 -17.69 17.86
CA ASP A 555 16.87 -18.90 17.61
C ASP A 555 15.99 -20.16 17.49
N ALA A 556 14.98 -20.29 18.35
CA ALA A 556 14.04 -21.41 18.30
C ALA A 556 13.21 -21.42 17.01
N ILE A 557 12.77 -20.25 16.54
CA ILE A 557 12.05 -20.11 15.26
C ILE A 557 12.97 -20.44 14.08
N GLN A 558 14.20 -19.93 14.06
CA GLN A 558 15.18 -20.22 13.00
C GLN A 558 15.57 -21.70 12.92
N SER A 559 15.58 -22.39 14.06
CA SER A 559 15.86 -23.82 14.14
C SER A 559 14.62 -24.71 13.95
N SER A 560 13.44 -24.11 13.73
CA SER A 560 12.15 -24.80 13.58
C SER A 560 11.77 -25.67 14.80
N ASP A 561 12.23 -25.31 16.01
CA ASP A 561 11.91 -26.03 17.24
C ASP A 561 10.66 -25.46 17.91
N LYS A 562 9.50 -26.05 17.61
CA LYS A 562 8.19 -25.60 18.10
C LYS A 562 8.10 -25.58 19.63
N THR A 563 8.65 -26.61 20.29
CA THR A 563 8.60 -26.74 21.75
C THR A 563 9.43 -25.64 22.41
N ARG A 564 10.68 -25.44 21.96
CA ARG A 564 11.54 -24.36 22.48
C ARG A 564 10.98 -22.98 22.16
N ALA A 565 10.33 -22.81 21.02
CA ALA A 565 9.71 -21.54 20.65
C ALA A 565 8.55 -21.19 21.58
N HIS A 566 7.67 -22.16 21.89
CA HIS A 566 6.59 -21.96 22.84
C HIS A 566 7.11 -21.62 24.25
N GLU A 567 8.10 -22.36 24.76
CA GLU A 567 8.71 -22.11 26.07
C GLU A 567 9.40 -20.74 26.15
N SER A 568 10.11 -20.35 25.09
CA SER A 568 10.81 -19.05 25.02
C SER A 568 9.82 -17.88 24.92
N LEU A 569 8.70 -18.05 24.20
CA LEU A 569 7.63 -17.06 24.14
C LEU A 569 6.99 -16.87 25.52
N ALA A 570 6.62 -17.96 26.21
CA ALA A 570 6.08 -17.90 27.55
C ALA A 570 7.04 -17.19 28.52
N THR A 571 8.34 -17.52 28.44
CA THR A 571 9.39 -16.87 29.23
C THR A 571 9.53 -15.37 28.91
N PHE A 572 9.40 -14.98 27.65
CA PHE A 572 9.41 -13.57 27.25
C PHE A 572 8.21 -12.82 27.84
N ILE A 573 6.99 -13.36 27.68
CA ILE A 573 5.76 -12.75 28.19
C ILE A 573 5.83 -12.62 29.72
N GLU A 574 6.32 -13.65 30.42
CA GLU A 574 6.52 -13.62 31.86
C GLU A 574 7.51 -12.53 32.28
N ASN A 575 8.68 -12.44 31.63
CA ASN A 575 9.70 -11.43 31.94
C ASN A 575 9.25 -9.99 31.62
N ALA A 576 8.49 -9.82 30.52
CA ALA A 576 7.88 -8.56 30.15
C ALA A 576 6.78 -8.15 31.15
N SER A 577 6.04 -9.11 31.72
CA SER A 577 5.01 -8.86 32.73
C SER A 577 5.56 -8.63 34.14
N LYS A 578 6.77 -9.10 34.45
CA LYS A 578 7.43 -8.94 35.77
C LYS A 578 8.17 -7.61 35.92
N SER A 579 8.44 -6.90 34.82
CA SER A 579 9.14 -5.61 34.80
C SER A 579 8.21 -4.41 35.05
N VAL A 580 7.03 -4.66 35.64
CA VAL A 580 5.88 -3.75 35.61
C VAL A 580 5.83 -2.85 36.85
N ASP A 581 6.36 -1.64 36.68
CA ASP A 581 5.85 -0.43 37.35
C ASP A 581 5.03 0.45 36.37
N ASN A 582 4.98 0.11 35.07
CA ASN A 582 4.37 0.95 34.02
C ASN A 582 3.76 0.10 32.89
N HIS A 583 2.44 0.16 32.68
CA HIS A 583 1.73 -0.62 31.65
C HIS A 583 2.20 -0.31 30.21
N ASN A 584 2.66 0.92 29.96
CA ASN A 584 3.14 1.34 28.64
C ASN A 584 4.44 0.62 28.22
N ASP A 585 5.28 0.22 29.19
CA ASP A 585 6.53 -0.47 28.90
C ASP A 585 6.33 -1.94 28.52
N TYR A 586 5.27 -2.56 29.06
CA TYR A 586 4.82 -3.89 28.66
C TYR A 586 4.34 -3.87 27.20
N GLN A 587 3.45 -2.94 26.85
CA GLN A 587 2.97 -2.78 25.46
C GLN A 587 4.12 -2.47 24.49
N LEU A 588 5.05 -1.59 24.87
CA LEU A 588 6.23 -1.29 24.05
C LEU A 588 7.11 -2.53 23.83
N SER A 589 7.26 -3.39 24.85
CA SER A 589 8.01 -4.64 24.74
C SER A 589 7.34 -5.64 23.78
N LEU A 590 6.01 -5.71 23.78
CA LEU A 590 5.24 -6.54 22.85
C LEU A 590 5.36 -6.02 21.41
N VAL A 591 5.19 -4.71 21.19
CA VAL A 591 5.34 -4.09 19.86
C VAL A 591 6.76 -4.32 19.33
N ARG A 592 7.77 -4.17 20.18
CA ARG A 592 9.16 -4.43 19.80
C ARG A 592 9.40 -5.89 19.43
N LEU A 593 8.86 -6.84 20.19
CA LEU A 593 8.94 -8.26 19.84
C LEU A 593 8.29 -8.53 18.48
N LEU A 594 7.11 -7.97 18.21
CA LEU A 594 6.44 -8.12 16.92
C LEU A 594 7.31 -7.60 15.76
N VAL A 595 7.95 -6.44 15.94
CA VAL A 595 8.89 -5.90 14.95
C VAL A 595 10.09 -6.81 14.73
N ASP A 596 10.67 -7.37 15.80
CA ASP A 596 11.81 -8.27 15.70
C ASP A 596 11.46 -9.58 14.99
N LEU A 597 10.26 -10.13 15.22
CA LEU A 597 9.76 -11.32 14.51
C LEU A 597 9.45 -11.03 13.04
N ILE A 598 8.89 -9.87 12.72
CA ILE A 598 8.68 -9.43 11.33
C ILE A 598 10.02 -9.31 10.59
N ARG A 599 11.02 -8.69 11.23
CA ARG A 599 12.37 -8.54 10.66
C ARG A 599 13.03 -9.88 10.39
N LEU A 600 12.93 -10.83 11.34
CA LEU A 600 13.43 -12.19 11.15
C LEU A 600 12.91 -12.84 9.85
N LEU A 601 11.62 -12.67 9.57
CA LEU A 601 10.98 -13.25 8.39
C LEU A 601 11.41 -12.55 7.10
N GLN A 602 11.49 -11.21 7.13
CA GLN A 602 12.01 -10.42 6.01
C GLN A 602 13.47 -10.76 5.69
N ASP A 603 14.32 -10.88 6.70
CA ASP A 603 15.73 -11.26 6.55
C ASP A 603 15.88 -12.70 6.04
N SER A 604 14.91 -13.56 6.36
CA SER A 604 14.80 -14.91 5.78
C SER A 604 14.19 -14.92 4.38
N GLY A 605 13.85 -13.75 3.83
CA GLY A 605 13.29 -13.57 2.49
C GLY A 605 11.81 -13.95 2.37
N ILE A 606 11.09 -14.05 3.49
CA ILE A 606 9.65 -14.38 3.55
C ILE A 606 8.86 -13.07 3.52
N SER A 607 7.86 -12.99 2.63
CA SER A 607 6.98 -11.82 2.55
C SER A 607 6.02 -11.78 3.73
N LEU A 608 5.80 -10.59 4.28
CA LEU A 608 4.77 -10.31 5.30
C LEU A 608 3.37 -10.76 4.88
N TYR A 609 3.07 -10.73 3.58
CA TYR A 609 1.79 -11.19 3.04
C TYR A 609 1.55 -12.69 3.27
N ALA A 610 2.62 -13.49 3.36
CA ALA A 610 2.51 -14.93 3.63
C ALA A 610 2.09 -15.23 5.07
N LEU A 611 2.34 -14.30 6.01
CA LEU A 611 1.95 -14.43 7.42
C LEU A 611 0.55 -13.91 7.70
N ASN A 612 0.15 -12.82 7.04
CA ASN A 612 -1.14 -12.18 7.30
C ASN A 612 -2.02 -12.21 6.04
N GLN A 613 -2.88 -13.22 5.96
CA GLN A 613 -3.88 -13.35 4.89
C GLN A 613 -5.12 -12.47 5.13
N LYS A 614 -5.22 -11.79 6.28
CA LYS A 614 -6.33 -10.90 6.62
C LYS A 614 -6.00 -9.45 6.26
N GLU A 615 -7.02 -8.67 5.88
CA GLU A 615 -6.88 -7.24 5.54
C GLU A 615 -6.58 -6.33 6.76
N ARG A 616 -6.52 -6.87 7.99
CA ARG A 616 -6.27 -6.10 9.21
C ARG A 616 -4.79 -6.06 9.56
N SER A 617 -4.33 -4.93 10.12
CA SER A 617 -2.95 -4.76 10.59
C SER A 617 -2.67 -5.62 11.82
N LEU A 618 -1.55 -6.37 11.82
CA LEU A 618 -1.09 -7.15 12.98
C LEU A 618 -0.83 -6.26 14.21
N PHE A 619 -0.45 -5.00 14.00
CA PHE A 619 -0.29 -4.02 15.08
C PHE A 619 -1.63 -3.65 15.70
N ASP A 620 -2.67 -3.47 14.90
CA ASP A 620 -4.00 -3.15 15.40
C ASP A 620 -4.53 -4.34 16.22
N GLU A 621 -4.39 -5.57 15.73
CA GLU A 621 -4.81 -6.76 16.49
C GLU A 621 -4.12 -6.86 17.84
N LEU A 622 -2.79 -6.70 17.90
CA LEU A 622 -2.02 -6.74 19.14
C LEU A 622 -2.48 -5.67 20.16
N LEU A 623 -2.77 -4.45 19.69
CA LEU A 623 -3.15 -3.33 20.55
C LEU A 623 -4.55 -3.50 21.20
N HIS A 624 -5.41 -4.36 20.65
CA HIS A 624 -6.74 -4.65 21.20
C HIS A 624 -6.75 -5.82 22.20
N LEU A 625 -5.60 -6.46 22.46
CA LEU A 625 -5.48 -7.56 23.41
C LEU A 625 -5.07 -7.04 24.79
N HIS A 626 -5.69 -7.58 25.84
CA HIS A 626 -5.51 -7.06 27.21
C HIS A 626 -5.09 -8.12 28.23
N ALA A 627 -5.33 -9.41 27.98
CA ALA A 627 -4.89 -10.49 28.87
C ALA A 627 -3.58 -11.14 28.39
N ALA A 628 -2.63 -11.36 29.31
CA ALA A 628 -1.33 -11.96 28.98
C ALA A 628 -1.45 -13.32 28.26
N ARG A 629 -2.45 -14.13 28.65
CA ARG A 629 -2.74 -15.42 28.02
C ARG A 629 -3.26 -15.29 26.59
N GLU A 630 -4.07 -14.26 26.32
CA GLU A 630 -4.58 -13.97 24.97
C GLU A 630 -3.46 -13.47 24.08
N ILE A 631 -2.57 -12.64 24.63
CA ILE A 631 -1.38 -12.12 23.93
C ILE A 631 -0.41 -13.26 23.59
N GLU A 632 -0.12 -14.15 24.54
CA GLU A 632 0.73 -15.33 24.30
C GLU A 632 0.14 -16.23 23.20
N ALA A 633 -1.15 -16.56 23.29
CA ALA A 633 -1.83 -17.37 22.29
C ALA A 633 -1.81 -16.70 20.90
N TRP A 634 -2.09 -15.40 20.84
CA TRP A 634 -2.07 -14.65 19.59
C TRP A 634 -0.67 -14.62 18.96
N PHE A 635 0.38 -14.35 19.75
CA PHE A 635 1.76 -14.39 19.24
C PHE A 635 2.10 -15.78 18.71
N TYR A 636 1.70 -16.83 19.41
CA TYR A 636 1.99 -18.19 18.98
C TYR A 636 1.26 -18.55 17.68
N GLU A 637 -0.07 -18.37 17.65
CA GLU A 637 -0.93 -18.82 16.55
C GLU A 637 -0.82 -17.94 15.30
N GLN A 638 -0.68 -16.62 15.45
CA GLN A 638 -0.67 -15.71 14.29
C GLN A 638 0.74 -15.46 13.75
N ILE A 639 1.78 -15.61 14.59
CA ILE A 639 3.15 -15.26 14.20
C ILE A 639 4.08 -16.47 14.28
N VAL A 640 4.29 -17.05 15.47
CA VAL A 640 5.36 -18.03 15.71
C VAL A 640 5.14 -19.33 14.93
N GLU A 641 3.96 -19.95 15.03
CA GLU A 641 3.67 -21.21 14.34
C GLU A 641 3.66 -21.06 12.81
N PRO A 642 2.98 -20.06 12.21
CA PRO A 642 3.09 -19.81 10.77
C PRO A 642 4.52 -19.51 10.31
N SER A 643 5.30 -18.78 11.12
CA SER A 643 6.71 -18.49 10.83
C SER A 643 7.54 -19.76 10.70
N ILE A 644 7.38 -20.68 11.66
CA ILE A 644 8.06 -21.98 11.64
C ILE A 644 7.65 -22.77 10.40
N GLY A 645 6.36 -22.85 10.09
CA GLY A 645 5.86 -23.58 8.91
C GLY A 645 6.41 -23.03 7.58
N LEU A 646 6.46 -21.70 7.42
CA LEU A 646 7.01 -21.06 6.22
C LEU A 646 8.53 -21.27 6.09
N LEU A 647 9.26 -21.27 7.21
CA LEU A 647 10.69 -21.57 7.23
C LEU A 647 10.97 -23.05 6.92
N GLU A 648 10.13 -23.97 7.42
CA GLU A 648 10.20 -25.40 7.09
C GLU A 648 9.95 -25.64 5.60
N GLU A 649 8.87 -25.10 5.04
CA GLU A 649 8.53 -25.26 3.61
C GLU A 649 9.63 -24.73 2.69
N ARG A 650 10.21 -23.58 3.03
CA ARG A 650 11.33 -23.00 2.28
C ARG A 650 12.58 -23.87 2.37
N ARG A 651 12.88 -24.39 3.56
CA ARG A 651 14.04 -25.26 3.80
C ARG A 651 13.90 -26.57 3.04
N ASP A 652 12.71 -27.18 3.03
CA ASP A 652 12.42 -28.38 2.26
C ASP A 652 12.50 -28.12 0.75
N THR A 653 11.98 -26.99 0.27
CA THR A 653 12.10 -26.59 -1.14
C THR A 653 13.57 -26.41 -1.53
N GLN A 654 14.37 -25.79 -0.67
CA GLN A 654 15.81 -25.61 -0.89
C GLN A 654 16.55 -26.95 -0.88
N PHE A 655 16.23 -27.85 0.05
CA PHE A 655 16.83 -29.18 0.13
C PHE A 655 16.51 -30.01 -1.11
N ARG A 656 15.25 -30.00 -1.56
CA ARG A 656 14.83 -30.67 -2.79
C ARG A 656 15.56 -30.12 -4.02
N THR A 657 15.64 -28.79 -4.15
CA THR A 657 16.34 -28.13 -5.26
C THR A 657 17.81 -28.52 -5.32
N ILE A 658 18.50 -28.53 -4.17
CA ILE A 658 19.91 -28.95 -4.09
C ILE A 658 20.06 -30.43 -4.43
N SER A 659 19.17 -31.29 -3.91
CA SER A 659 19.21 -32.73 -4.18
C SER A 659 18.99 -33.04 -5.66
N ASP A 660 18.01 -32.40 -6.29
CA ASP A 660 17.70 -32.59 -7.71
C ASP A 660 18.82 -32.09 -8.62
N GLU A 661 19.49 -31.00 -8.25
CA GLU A 661 20.68 -30.51 -8.95
C GLU A 661 21.84 -31.49 -8.85
N VAL A 662 22.07 -32.10 -7.68
CA VAL A 662 23.08 -33.16 -7.52
C VAL A 662 22.72 -34.40 -8.33
N LYS A 663 21.44 -34.81 -8.38
CA LYS A 663 20.99 -35.92 -9.24
C LYS A 663 21.25 -35.61 -10.71
N ARG A 664 20.92 -34.40 -11.18
CA ARG A 664 21.21 -33.97 -12.55
C ARG A 664 22.70 -34.05 -12.88
N LEU A 665 23.56 -33.60 -11.97
CA LEU A 665 25.01 -33.72 -12.15
C LEU A 665 25.48 -35.18 -12.20
N ILE A 666 24.83 -36.08 -11.47
CA ILE A 666 25.08 -37.53 -11.58
C ILE A 666 24.65 -38.02 -12.96
N GLU A 667 23.46 -37.66 -13.44
CA GLU A 667 22.96 -38.06 -14.76
C GLU A 667 23.85 -37.55 -15.92
N GLU A 668 24.37 -36.34 -15.82
CA GLU A 668 25.23 -35.73 -16.83
C GLU A 668 26.66 -36.26 -16.82
N ALA A 669 27.18 -36.71 -15.67
CA ALA A 669 28.61 -36.98 -15.48
C ALA A 669 28.92 -38.31 -14.77
N PHE A 670 27.98 -39.27 -14.74
CA PHE A 670 28.19 -40.58 -14.08
C PHE A 670 29.38 -41.36 -14.65
N ASP A 671 29.76 -41.13 -15.90
CA ASP A 671 30.88 -41.77 -16.62
C ASP A 671 32.22 -41.05 -16.39
N THR A 672 32.29 -40.11 -15.45
CA THR A 672 33.51 -39.39 -15.07
C THR A 672 33.96 -39.73 -13.63
N ASP A 673 35.11 -39.22 -13.19
CA ASP A 673 35.56 -39.29 -11.78
C ASP A 673 34.77 -38.30 -10.91
N LEU A 674 33.44 -38.40 -10.95
CA LEU A 674 32.52 -37.55 -10.23
C LEU A 674 32.62 -37.83 -8.73
N THR A 675 32.86 -36.78 -7.95
CA THR A 675 32.89 -36.85 -6.48
C THR A 675 31.94 -35.82 -5.90
N LEU A 676 31.55 -36.01 -4.64
CA LEU A 676 30.68 -35.07 -3.94
C LEU A 676 31.29 -33.66 -3.89
N GLU A 677 32.62 -33.57 -3.73
CA GLU A 677 33.36 -32.30 -3.71
C GLU A 677 33.26 -31.57 -5.04
N LYS A 678 33.33 -32.29 -6.17
CA LYS A 678 33.17 -31.71 -7.50
C LYS A 678 31.74 -31.21 -7.75
N CYS A 679 30.74 -31.99 -7.30
CA CYS A 679 29.35 -31.54 -7.36
C CYS A 679 29.18 -30.27 -6.53
N ALA A 680 29.60 -30.30 -5.26
CA ALA A 680 29.48 -29.19 -4.33
C ALA A 680 30.16 -27.91 -4.85
N ALA A 681 31.36 -28.02 -5.45
CA ALA A 681 32.04 -26.90 -6.09
C ALA A 681 31.25 -26.32 -7.27
N ARG A 682 30.62 -27.16 -8.09
CA ARG A 682 29.85 -26.72 -9.27
C ARG A 682 28.55 -26.00 -8.90
N ILE A 683 27.97 -26.32 -7.75
CA ILE A 683 26.76 -25.68 -7.23
C ILE A 683 27.04 -24.64 -6.14
N ASN A 684 28.32 -24.28 -5.91
CA ASN A 684 28.78 -23.29 -4.94
C ASN A 684 28.37 -23.57 -3.48
N TYR A 685 28.43 -24.83 -3.05
CA TYR A 685 28.17 -25.24 -1.66
C TYR A 685 29.36 -25.98 -1.04
N HIS A 686 29.41 -26.02 0.29
CA HIS A 686 30.39 -26.83 1.01
C HIS A 686 30.03 -28.33 0.93
N PRO A 687 30.99 -29.26 0.69
CA PRO A 687 30.70 -30.68 0.49
C PRO A 687 29.92 -31.33 1.65
N GLN A 688 30.23 -30.93 2.88
CA GLN A 688 29.58 -31.46 4.09
C GLN A 688 28.10 -31.08 4.18
N TYR A 689 27.73 -29.90 3.67
CA TYR A 689 26.34 -29.45 3.60
C TYR A 689 25.56 -30.27 2.57
N ILE A 690 26.12 -30.45 1.37
CA ILE A 690 25.52 -31.27 0.31
C ILE A 690 25.37 -32.73 0.74
N SER A 691 26.36 -33.31 1.42
CA SER A 691 26.28 -34.67 1.96
C SER A 691 25.06 -34.86 2.86
N ARG A 692 24.83 -33.90 3.77
CA ARG A 692 23.71 -33.92 4.70
C ARG A 692 22.38 -33.77 3.97
N VAL A 693 22.27 -32.75 3.11
CA VAL A 693 21.05 -32.44 2.35
C VAL A 693 20.67 -33.61 1.44
N PHE A 694 21.63 -34.11 0.65
CA PHE A 694 21.38 -35.20 -0.29
C PHE A 694 20.94 -36.48 0.41
N ARG A 695 21.56 -36.82 1.55
CA ARG A 695 21.16 -38.00 2.35
C ARG A 695 19.79 -37.83 3.00
N GLN A 696 19.48 -36.63 3.48
CA GLN A 696 18.18 -36.31 4.07
C GLN A 696 17.05 -36.44 3.04
N GLU A 697 17.28 -35.98 1.81
CA GLU A 697 16.29 -36.05 0.72
C GLU A 697 16.17 -37.43 0.07
N THR A 698 17.29 -38.12 -0.18
CA THR A 698 17.30 -39.40 -0.94
C THR A 698 17.28 -40.64 -0.04
N GLY A 699 17.49 -40.49 1.27
CA GLY A 699 17.61 -41.59 2.23
C GLY A 699 18.95 -42.35 2.18
N ILE A 700 19.76 -42.16 1.13
CA ILE A 700 21.04 -42.83 0.92
C ILE A 700 22.16 -41.81 0.68
N ASN A 701 23.43 -42.20 0.84
CA ASN A 701 24.52 -41.26 0.59
C ASN A 701 24.83 -41.12 -0.90
N PHE A 702 25.56 -40.05 -1.26
CA PHE A 702 25.94 -39.74 -2.64
C PHE A 702 26.66 -40.90 -3.35
N ALA A 703 27.59 -41.57 -2.67
CA ALA A 703 28.37 -42.65 -3.26
C ALA A 703 27.51 -43.89 -3.57
N GLU A 704 26.57 -44.22 -2.67
CA GLU A 704 25.58 -45.28 -2.87
C GLU A 704 24.64 -44.95 -4.03
N TYR A 705 24.14 -43.71 -4.10
CA TYR A 705 23.26 -43.27 -5.18
C TYR A 705 23.98 -43.34 -6.54
N LEU A 706 25.20 -42.80 -6.64
CA LEU A 706 26.00 -42.85 -7.86
C LEU A 706 26.29 -44.31 -8.28
N ALA A 707 26.60 -45.19 -7.34
CA ALA A 707 26.85 -46.60 -7.63
C ALA A 707 25.59 -47.33 -8.12
N GLN A 708 24.42 -47.02 -7.54
CA GLN A 708 23.13 -47.55 -7.97
C GLN A 708 22.77 -47.06 -9.38
N TYR A 709 22.95 -45.76 -9.65
CA TYR A 709 22.72 -45.19 -10.98
C TYR A 709 23.62 -45.84 -12.04
N ARG A 710 24.92 -45.98 -11.74
CA ARG A 710 25.87 -46.71 -12.62
C ARG A 710 25.47 -48.16 -12.85
N LEU A 711 24.92 -48.84 -11.83
CA LEU A 711 24.42 -50.20 -11.96
C LEU A 711 23.21 -50.28 -12.91
N ASP A 712 22.30 -49.31 -12.84
CA ASP A 712 21.13 -49.26 -13.72
C ASP A 712 21.53 -48.98 -15.17
N ILE A 713 22.50 -48.09 -15.40
CA ILE A 713 23.11 -47.89 -16.73
C ILE A 713 23.82 -49.17 -17.22
N ALA A 714 24.56 -49.86 -16.34
CA ALA A 714 25.18 -51.14 -16.69
C ALA A 714 24.15 -52.19 -17.14
N LYS A 715 23.04 -52.34 -16.43
CA LYS A 715 21.95 -53.26 -16.81
C LYS A 715 21.39 -52.92 -18.19
N ARG A 716 21.19 -51.63 -18.45
CA ARG A 716 20.74 -51.12 -19.75
C ARG A 716 21.73 -51.46 -20.86
N TRP A 717 23.00 -51.10 -20.71
CA TRP A 717 24.04 -51.38 -21.70
C TRP A 717 24.30 -52.88 -21.90
N LEU A 718 24.16 -53.71 -20.87
CA LEU A 718 24.29 -55.16 -21.01
C LEU A 718 23.22 -55.77 -21.92
N ARG A 719 22.03 -55.16 -22.00
CA ARG A 719 20.88 -55.60 -22.81
C ARG A 719 20.85 -54.97 -24.19
N GLU A 720 21.08 -53.67 -24.26
CA GLU A 720 20.88 -52.87 -25.48
C GLU A 720 22.12 -52.81 -26.37
N THR A 721 23.30 -53.19 -25.85
CA THR A 721 24.57 -53.03 -26.57
C THR A 721 25.41 -54.29 -26.59
N ASN A 722 26.31 -54.37 -27.58
CA ASN A 722 27.31 -55.42 -27.71
C ASN A 722 28.61 -55.16 -26.91
N MET A 723 28.65 -54.12 -26.07
CA MET A 723 29.85 -53.76 -25.30
C MET A 723 30.32 -54.95 -24.44
N THR A 724 31.63 -55.17 -24.28
CA THR A 724 32.09 -56.22 -23.37
C THR A 724 31.89 -55.80 -21.90
N VAL A 725 31.88 -56.76 -20.98
CA VAL A 725 31.79 -56.45 -19.53
C VAL A 725 32.96 -55.58 -19.07
N THR A 726 34.13 -55.73 -19.71
CA THR A 726 35.32 -54.91 -19.50
C THR A 726 35.08 -53.47 -19.93
N ASP A 727 34.53 -53.25 -21.14
CA ASP A 727 34.25 -51.90 -21.66
C ASP A 727 33.21 -51.17 -20.82
N ILE A 728 32.17 -51.88 -20.37
CA ILE A 728 31.13 -51.33 -19.48
C ILE A 728 31.74 -50.92 -18.14
N ALA A 729 32.61 -51.75 -17.55
CA ALA A 729 33.27 -51.44 -16.28
C ALA A 729 34.18 -50.20 -16.40
N GLU A 730 34.94 -50.09 -17.49
CA GLU A 730 35.83 -48.96 -17.74
C GLU A 730 35.05 -47.66 -17.95
N LYS A 731 33.97 -47.70 -18.76
CA LYS A 731 33.13 -46.54 -19.05
C LYS A 731 32.34 -46.06 -17.82
N LEU A 732 32.02 -46.95 -16.89
CA LEU A 732 31.42 -46.60 -15.58
C LEU A 732 32.46 -46.29 -14.49
N LYS A 733 33.73 -46.12 -14.86
CA LYS A 733 34.83 -45.73 -13.98
C LYS A 733 35.08 -46.70 -12.81
N TYR A 734 34.94 -48.00 -13.06
CA TYR A 734 35.43 -49.02 -12.14
C TYR A 734 36.91 -49.33 -12.47
N ASN A 735 37.81 -49.03 -11.53
CA ASN A 735 39.26 -49.24 -11.67
C ASN A 735 39.69 -50.68 -12.02
N ASN A 736 38.82 -51.66 -11.78
CA ASN A 736 39.08 -53.06 -12.12
C ASN A 736 37.76 -53.75 -12.52
N PRO A 737 37.67 -54.37 -13.71
CA PRO A 737 36.52 -55.14 -14.16
C PRO A 737 36.07 -56.22 -13.16
N ALA A 738 37.00 -56.84 -12.43
CA ALA A 738 36.69 -57.82 -11.39
C ALA A 738 35.90 -57.21 -10.21
N ASN A 739 36.17 -55.94 -9.86
CA ASN A 739 35.42 -55.22 -8.82
C ASN A 739 33.99 -54.93 -9.28
N PHE A 740 33.81 -54.53 -10.54
CA PHE A 740 32.48 -54.34 -11.13
C PHE A 740 31.68 -55.66 -11.15
N ILE A 741 32.28 -56.76 -11.62
CA ILE A 741 31.61 -58.07 -11.64
C ILE A 741 31.18 -58.52 -10.23
N ARG A 742 32.04 -58.32 -9.23
CA ARG A 742 31.73 -58.64 -7.83
C ARG A 742 30.61 -57.76 -7.28
N TYR A 743 30.64 -56.47 -7.58
CA TYR A 743 29.60 -55.51 -7.16
C TYR A 743 28.25 -55.82 -7.82
N PHE A 744 28.24 -56.03 -9.15
CA PHE A 744 27.03 -56.39 -9.90
C PHE A 744 26.41 -57.69 -9.38
N ARG A 745 27.23 -58.74 -9.16
CA ARG A 745 26.76 -60.01 -8.59
C ARG A 745 26.20 -59.86 -7.17
N LYS A 746 26.78 -58.96 -6.37
CA LYS A 746 26.28 -58.67 -5.03
C LYS A 746 24.87 -58.05 -5.07
N MET A 747 24.61 -57.15 -6.04
CA MET A 747 23.35 -56.43 -6.14
C MET A 747 22.25 -57.22 -6.86
N GLU A 748 22.61 -57.92 -7.94
CA GLU A 748 21.64 -58.61 -8.83
C GLU A 748 21.63 -60.14 -8.63
N GLY A 749 22.51 -60.70 -7.79
CA GLY A 749 22.62 -62.13 -7.49
C GLY A 749 23.32 -62.98 -8.57
N ILE A 750 23.52 -62.45 -9.78
CA ILE A 750 24.15 -63.12 -10.93
C ILE A 750 25.25 -62.27 -11.56
N THR A 751 26.14 -62.87 -12.36
CA THR A 751 27.21 -62.10 -13.03
C THR A 751 26.67 -61.24 -14.18
N PRO A 752 27.34 -60.13 -14.57
CA PRO A 752 26.96 -59.32 -15.74
C PRO A 752 26.77 -60.15 -17.02
N GLY A 753 27.65 -61.13 -17.26
CA GLY A 753 27.56 -62.01 -18.42
C GLY A 753 26.33 -62.94 -18.39
N GLN A 754 25.94 -63.42 -17.20
CA GLN A 754 24.70 -64.18 -17.02
C GLN A 754 23.46 -63.31 -17.17
N TYR A 755 23.54 -62.04 -16.77
CA TYR A 755 22.45 -61.08 -16.89
C TYR A 755 22.09 -60.78 -18.36
N ARG A 756 23.10 -60.65 -19.23
CA ARG A 756 22.90 -60.44 -20.68
C ARG A 756 22.11 -61.56 -21.37
N GLY A 757 22.24 -62.80 -20.89
CA GLY A 757 21.58 -63.97 -21.49
C GLY A 757 20.15 -64.23 -21.02
N LYS A 758 19.58 -63.39 -20.15
CA LYS A 758 18.19 -63.56 -19.65
C LYS A 758 17.22 -62.63 -20.40
N PRO A 759 16.14 -63.15 -21.01
CA PRO A 759 15.01 -62.33 -21.42
C PRO A 759 14.27 -61.78 -20.18
N GLU A 760 13.64 -60.62 -20.33
CA GLU A 760 12.91 -59.95 -19.24
C GLU A 760 11.80 -60.84 -18.65
N LYS A 761 11.54 -60.67 -17.36
CA LYS A 761 10.37 -61.24 -16.68
C LYS A 761 9.21 -60.29 -16.76
#